data_AF-J3I1Z9-F1
#
_entry.id   AF-J3I1Z9-F1
#
_cell.length_a   1.000
_cell.length_b   1.000
_cell.length_c   1.000
_cell.angle_alpha   90.00
_cell.angle_beta   90.00
_cell.angle_gamma   90.00
#
_symmetry.space_group_name_H-M   'P 1'
#
loop_
_entity.id
_entity.type
_entity.pdbx_description
1 polymer ?
#
loop_
_entity_poly.entity_id
_entity_poly.type
_entity_poly.pdbx_seq_one_letter_code
_entity_poly.pdbx_strand_id
1 'polypeptide(L)'
;MQAAENLLKPRFPFAAARQAPRADSGVGPVQFVTIFALTMSAVSAVTCTVVRGPLGGPHWLAFAKAFLLLAAMVSAVILTLSLVERHGRSYAVVPMAALATLFLPCLVVPLGWAADLLIDPILLALAFAGIRQTVLGARASPWRSRLPAVGLGVLASLGYFLVINARGLATVLSPEQAAVGVQNLDTLFHAAIANMIVKHGAVSMGMDGFVPVTYHFLSHIWLGCLGQWFGSGTYQAYFIGAQVAAVPMLFFSLFLATHLLRPRETRLRSSELLVLAPLFLLFCTEMWNISSYLISESYFLAAIIFLLGLPLLGEISRTARRRRLCIQAACVAVIGLLMEMSKVSVGVVFLPAAGYMLLRQFALSPKALLMLGTASVVLAALGAWIIFRMMGGSLAMIDPLNFLWEYPEAAWPSLVANVVLLCAALAVWIAGARSDRRCAEAFGIMAIAACVPSLLLVIPGASAYYFIHVGTFAVVVFLVAYAGPWLERKVPNLFRPELLVAALVLVTIDTPQKIRSPVVVGEALAEIAQRASGYLGNATDVGGATWRRLVALLVPAGSTRGALAADVARVPRAQSVKTLLDAGLAETPRSAVFVPPENKLFWSYLQDCRTASLFIPAVLGAPMIRGLSPQEPACRNEPNYGFLAYGADSVSQPSTDEELCTHATRWGLRTVFVLATPTEARRIDCSANAAPFHK
;
A
#
# COMPACT_ATOMS: atom_id res chain seq x y z
N MET A 1 54.78 -15.41 -9.28
CA MET A 1 53.56 -15.03 -8.50
C MET A 1 52.47 -14.39 -9.37
N GLN A 2 52.74 -13.39 -10.23
CA GLN A 2 51.72 -12.77 -11.11
C GLN A 2 51.02 -13.74 -12.10
N ALA A 3 51.69 -14.78 -12.59
CA ALA A 3 51.08 -15.79 -13.47
C ALA A 3 50.14 -16.76 -12.72
N ALA A 4 50.43 -17.09 -11.46
CA ALA A 4 49.57 -17.92 -10.62
C ALA A 4 48.31 -17.15 -10.15
N GLU A 5 48.43 -15.85 -9.95
CA GLU A 5 47.29 -14.97 -9.63
C GLU A 5 46.28 -14.84 -10.78
N ASN A 6 46.71 -15.09 -12.02
CA ASN A 6 45.84 -15.11 -13.20
C ASN A 6 45.12 -16.45 -13.42
N LEU A 7 45.63 -17.56 -12.87
CA LEU A 7 45.03 -18.89 -12.98
C LEU A 7 44.00 -19.20 -11.89
N LEU A 8 44.12 -18.57 -10.71
CA LEU A 8 43.23 -18.78 -9.57
C LEU A 8 42.09 -17.75 -9.46
N LYS A 9 42.01 -16.76 -10.34
CA LYS A 9 40.82 -15.91 -10.45
C LYS A 9 39.82 -16.64 -11.35
N PRO A 10 38.80 -17.34 -10.83
CA PRO A 10 37.67 -17.76 -11.65
C PRO A 10 37.16 -16.53 -12.37
N ARG A 11 37.40 -16.46 -13.69
CA ARG A 11 36.91 -15.38 -14.54
C ARG A 11 35.40 -15.58 -14.68
N PHE A 12 34.65 -15.20 -13.65
CA PHE A 12 33.23 -14.97 -13.80
C PHE A 12 33.05 -13.95 -14.93
N PRO A 13 32.21 -14.23 -15.94
CA PRO A 13 32.20 -13.51 -17.20
C PRO A 13 31.38 -12.21 -17.09
N PHE A 14 31.68 -11.38 -16.09
CA PHE A 14 31.11 -10.05 -15.95
C PHE A 14 31.85 -8.99 -16.78
N ALA A 15 33.01 -9.33 -17.37
CA ALA A 15 33.67 -8.45 -18.35
C ALA A 15 32.86 -8.42 -19.65
N ALA A 16 32.32 -7.24 -19.97
CA ALA A 16 31.45 -7.04 -21.13
C ALA A 16 32.25 -7.18 -22.45
N ALA A 17 32.06 -8.29 -23.17
CA ALA A 17 32.38 -8.33 -24.58
C ALA A 17 31.47 -7.34 -25.32
N ARG A 18 32.06 -6.36 -26.03
CA ARG A 18 31.32 -5.43 -26.90
C ARG A 18 30.72 -6.24 -28.06
N GLN A 19 29.47 -6.64 -27.95
CA GLN A 19 28.71 -7.17 -29.09
C GLN A 19 28.10 -6.01 -29.89
N ALA A 20 28.11 -6.15 -31.21
CA ALA A 20 27.40 -5.23 -32.10
C ALA A 20 25.91 -5.18 -31.72
N PRO A 21 25.27 -3.99 -31.76
CA PRO A 21 23.86 -3.85 -31.45
C PRO A 21 23.04 -4.70 -32.42
N ARG A 22 22.42 -5.78 -31.94
CA ARG A 22 21.37 -6.45 -32.69
C ARG A 22 20.21 -5.46 -32.84
N ALA A 23 19.70 -5.32 -34.06
CA ALA A 23 18.44 -4.64 -34.32
C ALA A 23 17.30 -5.51 -33.77
N ASP A 24 17.11 -5.49 -32.45
CA ASP A 24 15.98 -6.18 -31.83
C ASP A 24 14.69 -5.44 -32.22
N SER A 25 13.84 -6.10 -32.99
CA SER A 25 12.54 -5.61 -33.47
C SER A 25 11.44 -5.63 -32.38
N GLY A 26 11.81 -5.92 -31.13
CA GLY A 26 10.90 -6.03 -29.99
C GLY A 26 10.37 -4.68 -29.48
N VAL A 27 9.32 -4.72 -28.65
CA VAL A 27 8.88 -3.57 -27.85
C VAL A 27 9.95 -3.30 -26.80
N GLY A 28 10.37 -2.04 -26.64
CA GLY A 28 11.34 -1.69 -25.61
C GLY A 28 10.86 -2.07 -24.19
N PRO A 29 11.76 -2.45 -23.26
CA PRO A 29 11.34 -2.96 -21.95
C PRO A 29 10.47 -1.98 -21.14
N VAL A 30 10.76 -0.68 -21.23
CA VAL A 30 9.97 0.37 -20.57
C VAL A 30 8.56 0.46 -21.16
N GLN A 31 8.42 0.39 -22.48
CA GLN A 31 7.10 0.41 -23.13
C GLN A 31 6.29 -0.84 -22.78
N PHE A 32 6.93 -2.01 -22.70
CA PHE A 32 6.27 -3.26 -22.31
C PHE A 32 5.71 -3.18 -20.89
N VAL A 33 6.54 -2.76 -19.93
CA VAL A 33 6.15 -2.54 -18.52
C VAL A 33 5.02 -1.51 -18.41
N THR A 34 5.05 -0.46 -19.25
CA THR A 34 4.00 0.56 -19.31
C THR A 34 2.68 0.00 -19.80
N ILE A 35 2.68 -0.75 -20.91
CA ILE A 35 1.49 -1.38 -21.46
C ILE A 35 0.88 -2.36 -20.44
N PHE A 36 1.72 -3.15 -19.76
CA PHE A 36 1.29 -4.03 -18.69
C PHE A 36 0.57 -3.26 -17.57
N ALA A 37 1.18 -2.23 -17.00
CA ALA A 37 0.63 -1.50 -15.86
C ALA A 37 -0.67 -0.74 -16.21
N LEU A 38 -0.70 -0.09 -17.38
CA LEU A 38 -1.90 0.60 -17.87
C LEU A 38 -3.05 -0.39 -18.12
N THR A 39 -2.76 -1.54 -18.72
CA THR A 39 -3.77 -2.58 -18.96
C THR A 39 -4.31 -3.11 -17.64
N MET A 40 -3.41 -3.44 -16.70
CA MET A 40 -3.80 -3.96 -15.40
C MET A 40 -4.75 -3.01 -14.66
N SER A 41 -4.43 -1.71 -14.66
CA SER A 41 -5.27 -0.69 -14.02
C SER A 41 -6.60 -0.47 -14.72
N ALA A 42 -6.60 -0.41 -16.06
CA ALA A 42 -7.84 -0.26 -16.82
C ALA A 42 -8.79 -1.43 -16.57
N VAL A 43 -8.29 -2.67 -16.58
CA VAL A 43 -9.09 -3.87 -16.29
C VAL A 43 -9.58 -3.86 -14.84
N SER A 44 -8.75 -3.44 -13.87
CA SER A 44 -9.17 -3.30 -12.48
C SER A 44 -10.27 -2.25 -12.32
N ALA A 45 -10.13 -1.08 -12.96
CA ALA A 45 -11.13 -0.01 -12.94
C ALA A 45 -12.47 -0.50 -13.51
N VAL A 46 -12.45 -1.19 -14.66
CA VAL A 46 -13.65 -1.76 -15.28
C VAL A 46 -14.26 -2.83 -14.39
N THR A 47 -13.47 -3.76 -13.86
CA THR A 47 -13.96 -4.84 -13.00
C THR A 47 -14.62 -4.28 -11.74
N CYS A 48 -13.97 -3.36 -11.04
CA CYS A 48 -14.54 -2.71 -9.86
C CYS A 48 -15.80 -1.91 -10.20
N THR A 49 -15.82 -1.19 -11.33
CA THR A 49 -17.01 -0.45 -11.79
C THR A 49 -18.18 -1.38 -12.08
N VAL A 50 -17.93 -2.48 -12.80
CA VAL A 50 -18.93 -3.50 -13.12
C VAL A 50 -19.50 -4.09 -11.85
N VAL A 51 -18.66 -4.43 -10.86
CA VAL A 51 -19.08 -5.02 -9.58
C VAL A 51 -19.87 -4.01 -8.72
N ARG A 52 -19.42 -2.75 -8.66
CA ARG A 52 -20.06 -1.72 -7.84
C ARG A 52 -21.37 -1.17 -8.40
N GLY A 53 -21.51 -1.04 -9.72
CA GLY A 53 -22.65 -0.35 -10.33
C GLY A 53 -24.03 -0.73 -9.72
N PRO A 54 -24.40 -2.03 -9.71
CA PRO A 54 -25.65 -2.49 -9.12
C PRO A 54 -25.71 -2.50 -7.57
N LEU A 55 -24.56 -2.44 -6.90
CA LEU A 55 -24.46 -2.37 -5.43
C LEU A 55 -24.59 -0.94 -4.91
N GLY A 56 -24.73 0.03 -5.81
CA GLY A 56 -24.56 1.45 -5.50
C GLY A 56 -23.11 1.80 -5.18
N GLY A 57 -22.88 3.00 -4.67
CA GLY A 57 -21.55 3.46 -4.27
C GLY A 57 -21.00 4.55 -5.21
N PRO A 58 -19.67 4.65 -5.35
CA PRO A 58 -19.06 5.79 -6.00
C PRO A 58 -19.39 5.81 -7.49
N HIS A 59 -19.58 7.02 -8.02
CA HIS A 59 -19.80 7.22 -9.45
C HIS A 59 -18.61 6.68 -10.27
N TRP A 60 -18.85 6.21 -11.49
CA TRP A 60 -17.81 5.58 -12.34
C TRP A 60 -16.57 6.47 -12.55
N LEU A 61 -16.76 7.80 -12.47
CA LEU A 61 -15.69 8.79 -12.54
C LEU A 61 -14.61 8.60 -11.46
N ALA A 62 -14.94 8.07 -10.28
CA ALA A 62 -13.95 7.79 -9.24
C ALA A 62 -12.92 6.75 -9.71
N PHE A 63 -13.38 5.69 -10.39
CA PHE A 63 -12.50 4.67 -10.99
C PHE A 63 -11.69 5.24 -12.16
N ALA A 64 -12.30 6.12 -12.97
CA ALA A 64 -11.61 6.81 -14.06
C ALA A 64 -10.50 7.74 -13.54
N LYS A 65 -10.75 8.51 -12.46
CA LYS A 65 -9.75 9.34 -11.77
C LYS A 65 -8.62 8.48 -11.19
N ALA A 66 -8.93 7.34 -10.57
CA ALA A 66 -7.90 6.42 -10.07
C ALA A 66 -7.01 5.84 -11.18
N PHE A 67 -7.60 5.44 -12.31
CA PHE A 67 -6.86 5.04 -13.51
C PHE A 67 -6.00 6.19 -14.05
N LEU A 68 -6.57 7.41 -14.11
CA LEU A 68 -5.87 8.60 -14.58
C LEU A 68 -4.63 8.92 -13.72
N LEU A 69 -4.74 8.80 -12.39
CA LEU A 69 -3.61 8.99 -11.48
C LEU A 69 -2.46 8.03 -11.79
N LEU A 70 -2.75 6.73 -11.95
CA LEU A 70 -1.73 5.77 -12.35
C LEU A 70 -1.15 6.11 -13.72
N ALA A 71 -2.00 6.36 -14.72
CA ALA A 71 -1.56 6.63 -16.08
C ALA A 71 -0.65 7.86 -16.15
N ALA A 72 -0.97 8.91 -15.40
CA ALA A 72 -0.16 10.11 -15.26
C ALA A 72 1.17 9.83 -14.56
N MET A 73 1.18 9.05 -13.46
CA MET A 73 2.40 8.71 -12.73
C MET A 73 3.37 7.89 -13.58
N VAL A 74 2.86 6.83 -14.24
CA VAL A 74 3.63 6.01 -15.19
C VAL A 74 4.16 6.89 -16.33
N SER A 75 3.34 7.80 -16.85
CA SER A 75 3.73 8.72 -17.91
C SER A 75 4.82 9.71 -17.48
N ALA A 76 4.70 10.28 -16.28
CA ALA A 76 5.70 11.19 -15.70
C ALA A 76 7.05 10.50 -15.56
N VAL A 77 7.06 9.23 -15.14
CA VAL A 77 8.27 8.40 -15.09
C VAL A 77 8.88 8.22 -16.47
N ILE A 78 8.11 7.84 -17.48
CA ILE A 78 8.63 7.56 -18.84
C ILE A 78 9.19 8.82 -19.49
N LEU A 79 8.46 9.94 -19.39
CA LEU A 79 8.88 11.24 -19.93
C LEU A 79 10.19 11.68 -19.27
N THR A 80 10.26 11.60 -17.94
CA THR A 80 11.46 11.97 -17.18
C THR A 80 12.62 11.02 -17.46
N LEU A 81 12.36 9.72 -17.55
CA LEU A 81 13.36 8.71 -17.89
C LEU A 81 13.95 8.98 -19.28
N SER A 82 13.12 9.25 -20.28
CA SER A 82 13.59 9.60 -21.61
C SER A 82 14.40 10.89 -21.62
N LEU A 83 14.05 11.88 -20.81
CA LEU A 83 14.83 13.11 -20.67
C LEU A 83 16.19 12.81 -20.05
N VAL A 84 16.22 11.99 -18.99
CA VAL A 84 17.43 11.59 -18.27
C VAL A 84 18.37 10.79 -19.17
N GLU A 85 17.86 9.82 -19.92
CA GLU A 85 18.65 9.00 -20.82
C GLU A 85 19.21 9.79 -22.02
N ARG A 86 18.49 10.81 -22.51
CA ARG A 86 18.98 11.68 -23.60
C ARG A 86 20.04 12.68 -23.14
N HIS A 87 19.90 13.26 -21.95
CA HIS A 87 20.74 14.37 -21.49
C HIS A 87 21.79 13.97 -20.44
N GLY A 88 21.87 12.69 -20.06
CA GLY A 88 22.78 12.21 -19.03
C GLY A 88 22.50 12.80 -17.63
N ARG A 89 21.27 13.24 -17.36
CA ARG A 89 20.85 13.82 -16.07
C ARG A 89 20.80 12.74 -14.97
N SER A 90 20.50 13.16 -13.74
CA SER A 90 20.36 12.27 -12.59
C SER A 90 19.06 11.47 -12.67
N TYR A 91 19.08 10.17 -12.36
CA TYR A 91 17.85 9.39 -12.20
C TYR A 91 17.06 9.83 -10.97
N ALA A 92 17.65 10.60 -10.05
CA ALA A 92 16.95 11.20 -8.91
C ALA A 92 15.69 11.98 -9.28
N VAL A 93 15.60 12.55 -10.49
CA VAL A 93 14.40 13.28 -10.95
C VAL A 93 13.23 12.32 -11.25
N VAL A 94 13.51 11.06 -11.60
CA VAL A 94 12.49 10.05 -11.94
C VAL A 94 11.58 9.72 -10.74
N PRO A 95 12.10 9.29 -9.57
CA PRO A 95 11.25 9.03 -8.41
C PRO A 95 10.61 10.34 -7.89
N MET A 96 11.27 11.50 -8.00
CA MET A 96 10.66 12.77 -7.60
C MET A 96 9.45 13.13 -8.48
N ALA A 97 9.53 12.94 -9.80
CA ALA A 97 8.40 13.15 -10.70
C ALA A 97 7.25 12.18 -10.41
N ALA A 98 7.58 10.90 -10.12
CA ALA A 98 6.60 9.90 -9.70
C ALA A 98 5.88 10.30 -8.42
N LEU A 99 6.63 10.68 -7.38
CA LEU A 99 6.08 11.08 -6.07
C LEU A 99 5.27 12.36 -6.17
N ALA A 100 5.75 13.37 -6.90
CA ALA A 100 5.00 14.60 -7.14
C ALA A 100 3.65 14.33 -7.80
N THR A 101 3.61 13.39 -8.77
CA THR A 101 2.35 12.99 -9.43
C THR A 101 1.46 12.18 -8.50
N LEU A 102 2.03 11.24 -7.73
CA LEU A 102 1.30 10.38 -6.79
C LEU A 102 0.57 11.17 -5.70
N PHE A 103 1.22 12.23 -5.19
CA PHE A 103 0.67 13.09 -4.14
C PHE A 103 -0.03 14.35 -4.67
N LEU A 104 -0.15 14.52 -5.99
CA LEU A 104 -0.87 15.65 -6.57
C LEU A 104 -2.34 15.75 -6.09
N PRO A 105 -3.09 14.64 -5.89
CA PRO A 105 -4.43 14.69 -5.32
C PRO A 105 -4.51 15.34 -3.93
N CYS A 106 -3.42 15.40 -3.17
CA CYS A 106 -3.40 16.03 -1.85
C CYS A 106 -3.60 17.55 -1.90
N LEU A 107 -3.54 18.19 -3.07
CA LEU A 107 -3.94 19.59 -3.25
C LEU A 107 -5.43 19.83 -2.99
N VAL A 108 -6.26 18.78 -2.94
CA VAL A 108 -7.68 18.87 -2.58
C VAL A 108 -7.89 19.38 -1.15
N VAL A 109 -6.97 19.12 -0.23
CA VAL A 109 -7.09 19.58 1.17
C VAL A 109 -7.06 21.12 1.27
N PRO A 110 -6.05 21.82 0.72
CA PRO A 110 -6.03 23.28 0.78
C PRO A 110 -6.96 23.98 -0.23
N LEU A 111 -7.26 23.34 -1.38
CA LEU A 111 -8.01 24.01 -2.47
C LEU A 111 -9.48 23.57 -2.58
N GLY A 112 -9.89 22.53 -1.85
CA GLY A 112 -11.24 21.95 -1.95
C GLY A 112 -11.57 21.52 -3.39
N TRP A 113 -12.79 21.81 -3.83
CA TRP A 113 -13.27 21.49 -5.18
C TRP A 113 -12.49 22.20 -6.29
N ALA A 114 -11.87 23.36 -6.02
CA ALA A 114 -11.08 24.09 -7.01
C ALA A 114 -9.81 23.31 -7.40
N ALA A 115 -9.40 22.32 -6.60
CA ALA A 115 -8.29 21.45 -6.92
C ALA A 115 -8.52 20.66 -8.22
N ASP A 116 -9.76 20.27 -8.53
CA ASP A 116 -10.09 19.51 -9.74
C ASP A 116 -9.73 20.29 -11.01
N LEU A 117 -9.87 21.63 -11.00
CA LEU A 117 -9.50 22.51 -12.12
C LEU A 117 -7.99 22.52 -12.41
N LEU A 118 -7.16 22.11 -11.45
CA LEU A 118 -5.71 22.02 -11.59
C LEU A 118 -5.25 20.56 -11.77
N ILE A 119 -5.72 19.66 -10.90
CA ILE A 119 -5.30 18.26 -10.85
C ILE A 119 -5.67 17.55 -12.15
N ASP A 120 -6.93 17.61 -12.58
CA ASP A 120 -7.42 16.79 -13.69
C ASP A 120 -6.74 17.16 -15.02
N PRO A 121 -6.58 18.45 -15.40
CA PRO A 121 -5.84 18.82 -16.60
C PRO A 121 -4.35 18.44 -16.56
N ILE A 122 -3.69 18.58 -15.41
CA ILE A 122 -2.26 18.20 -15.27
C ILE A 122 -2.11 16.69 -15.45
N LEU A 123 -2.93 15.88 -14.76
CA LEU A 123 -2.88 14.43 -14.88
C LEU A 123 -3.24 13.97 -16.30
N LEU A 124 -4.25 14.58 -16.93
CA LEU A 124 -4.64 14.26 -18.30
C LEU A 124 -3.53 14.60 -19.31
N ALA A 125 -2.89 15.76 -19.17
CA ALA A 125 -1.77 16.16 -20.02
C ALA A 125 -0.58 15.20 -19.87
N LEU A 126 -0.22 14.83 -18.64
CA LEU A 126 0.83 13.86 -18.36
C LEU A 126 0.48 12.49 -18.96
N ALA A 127 -0.70 11.96 -18.67
CA ALA A 127 -1.18 10.68 -19.17
C ALA A 127 -1.17 10.65 -20.72
N PHE A 128 -1.71 11.68 -21.36
CA PHE A 128 -1.72 11.79 -22.82
C PHE A 128 -0.30 11.82 -23.40
N ALA A 129 0.59 12.62 -22.84
CA ALA A 129 1.97 12.75 -23.31
C ALA A 129 2.75 11.42 -23.19
N GLY A 130 2.65 10.73 -22.05
CA GLY A 130 3.34 9.46 -21.86
C GLY A 130 2.71 8.30 -22.64
N ILE A 131 1.37 8.22 -22.74
CA ILE A 131 0.70 7.24 -23.60
C ILE A 131 1.10 7.46 -25.06
N ARG A 132 1.11 8.71 -25.55
CA ARG A 132 1.58 9.03 -26.90
C ARG A 132 3.02 8.58 -27.10
N GLN A 133 3.92 8.84 -26.15
CA GLN A 133 5.32 8.38 -26.24
C GLN A 133 5.43 6.86 -26.27
N THR A 134 4.64 6.15 -25.44
CA THR A 134 4.59 4.69 -25.43
C THR A 134 4.08 4.13 -26.75
N VAL A 135 3.00 4.70 -27.30
CA VAL A 135 2.45 4.32 -28.61
C VAL A 135 3.47 4.54 -29.72
N LEU A 136 4.13 5.70 -29.76
CA LEU A 136 5.16 5.99 -30.76
C LEU A 136 6.35 5.04 -30.64
N GLY A 137 6.79 4.74 -29.41
CA GLY A 137 7.88 3.77 -29.17
C GLY A 137 7.48 2.34 -29.54
N ALA A 138 6.22 1.96 -29.35
CA ALA A 138 5.71 0.63 -29.67
C ALA A 138 5.34 0.46 -31.15
N ARG A 139 5.10 1.54 -31.90
CA ARG A 139 4.73 1.49 -33.34
C ARG A 139 5.77 0.78 -34.20
N ALA A 140 7.05 0.90 -33.84
CA ALA A 140 8.14 0.22 -34.55
C ALA A 140 8.15 -1.31 -34.33
N SER A 141 7.48 -1.79 -33.28
CA SER A 141 7.48 -3.20 -32.90
C SER A 141 6.25 -3.92 -33.46
N PRO A 142 6.33 -5.20 -33.86
CA PRO A 142 5.18 -5.98 -34.28
C PRO A 142 4.09 -6.01 -33.20
N TRP A 143 2.81 -6.07 -33.59
CA TRP A 143 1.72 -6.17 -32.61
C TRP A 143 1.85 -7.43 -31.71
N ARG A 144 2.41 -8.51 -32.25
CA ARG A 144 2.66 -9.79 -31.54
C ARG A 144 3.56 -9.64 -30.32
N SER A 145 4.48 -8.66 -30.29
CA SER A 145 5.33 -8.42 -29.11
C SER A 145 4.67 -7.53 -28.05
N ARG A 146 3.51 -6.94 -28.34
CA ARG A 146 2.72 -6.14 -27.39
C ARG A 146 1.64 -6.97 -26.69
N LEU A 147 1.12 -7.99 -27.37
CA LEU A 147 0.08 -8.88 -26.84
C LEU A 147 0.44 -9.50 -25.49
N PRO A 148 1.68 -9.99 -25.25
CA PRO A 148 2.01 -10.58 -23.96
C PRO A 148 1.89 -9.56 -22.81
N ALA A 149 2.25 -8.30 -23.02
CA ALA A 149 2.11 -7.26 -22.00
C ALA A 149 0.63 -7.02 -21.64
N VAL A 150 -0.25 -6.95 -22.65
CA VAL A 150 -1.70 -6.80 -22.46
C VAL A 150 -2.27 -8.03 -21.76
N GLY A 151 -1.98 -9.23 -22.26
CA GLY A 151 -2.47 -10.48 -21.69
C GLY A 151 -2.04 -10.68 -20.23
N LEU A 152 -0.75 -10.44 -19.92
CA LEU A 152 -0.25 -10.49 -18.56
C LEU A 152 -0.91 -9.42 -17.67
N GLY A 153 -1.15 -8.22 -18.19
CA GLY A 153 -1.84 -7.16 -17.46
C GLY A 153 -3.29 -7.52 -17.11
N VAL A 154 -4.03 -8.11 -18.06
CA VAL A 154 -5.39 -8.63 -17.84
C VAL A 154 -5.39 -9.73 -16.78
N LEU A 155 -4.53 -10.74 -16.93
CA LEU A 155 -4.45 -11.88 -16.01
C LEU A 155 -4.04 -11.44 -14.60
N ALA A 156 -3.06 -10.54 -14.48
CA ALA A 156 -2.65 -9.98 -13.20
C ALA A 156 -3.79 -9.19 -12.55
N SER A 157 -4.51 -8.34 -13.31
CA SER A 157 -5.65 -7.59 -12.78
C SER A 157 -6.75 -8.48 -12.22
N LEU A 158 -7.19 -9.48 -12.99
CA LEU A 158 -8.24 -10.41 -12.56
C LEU A 158 -7.78 -11.27 -11.37
N GLY A 159 -6.54 -11.76 -11.39
CA GLY A 159 -5.97 -12.53 -10.29
C GLY A 159 -5.88 -11.74 -8.99
N TYR A 160 -5.32 -10.52 -9.04
CA TYR A 160 -5.19 -9.67 -7.86
C TYR A 160 -6.54 -9.11 -7.38
N PHE A 161 -7.49 -8.89 -8.27
CA PHE A 161 -8.88 -8.59 -7.88
C PHE A 161 -9.42 -9.69 -6.97
N LEU A 162 -9.30 -10.97 -7.37
CA LEU A 162 -9.77 -12.08 -6.56
C LEU A 162 -9.01 -12.19 -5.22
N VAL A 163 -7.68 -12.08 -5.26
CA VAL A 163 -6.82 -12.19 -4.07
C VAL A 163 -7.13 -11.12 -3.02
N ILE A 164 -7.28 -9.85 -3.44
CA ILE A 164 -7.54 -8.74 -2.52
C ILE A 164 -8.93 -8.87 -1.91
N ASN A 165 -9.94 -9.14 -2.74
CA ASN A 165 -11.31 -9.28 -2.23
C ASN A 165 -11.50 -10.52 -1.34
N ALA A 166 -10.71 -11.59 -1.55
CA ALA A 166 -10.70 -12.75 -0.68
C ALA A 166 -10.07 -12.49 0.71
N ARG A 167 -9.22 -11.46 0.86
CA ARG A 167 -8.58 -11.14 2.14
C ARG A 167 -9.49 -10.38 3.11
N GLY A 168 -10.63 -9.85 2.66
CA GLY A 168 -11.55 -9.10 3.52
C GLY A 168 -11.11 -7.67 3.86
N LEU A 169 -9.99 -7.21 3.29
CA LEU A 169 -9.42 -5.88 3.51
C LEU A 169 -9.57 -5.03 2.26
N ALA A 170 -10.05 -3.79 2.41
CA ALA A 170 -10.28 -2.86 1.30
C ALA A 170 -10.97 -3.55 0.09
N THR A 171 -12.03 -4.31 0.38
CA THR A 171 -12.74 -5.08 -0.63
C THR A 171 -13.68 -4.16 -1.41
N VAL A 172 -14.04 -4.56 -2.62
CA VAL A 172 -15.10 -3.91 -3.41
C VAL A 172 -16.48 -4.04 -2.76
N LEU A 173 -16.62 -4.95 -1.78
CA LEU A 173 -17.82 -5.20 -0.98
C LEU A 173 -17.77 -4.53 0.39
N SER A 174 -16.72 -3.74 0.67
CA SER A 174 -16.51 -3.11 1.96
C SER A 174 -17.75 -2.34 2.46
N PRO A 175 -18.45 -1.51 1.65
CA PRO A 175 -19.66 -0.82 2.10
C PRO A 175 -20.73 -1.76 2.65
N GLU A 176 -20.98 -2.87 1.96
CA GLU A 176 -21.97 -3.85 2.38
C GLU A 176 -21.48 -4.63 3.59
N GLN A 177 -20.20 -5.03 3.61
CA GLN A 177 -19.58 -5.71 4.75
C GLN A 177 -19.64 -4.86 6.02
N ALA A 178 -19.43 -3.55 5.93
CA ALA A 178 -19.54 -2.65 7.08
C ALA A 178 -20.99 -2.50 7.55
N ALA A 179 -21.94 -2.41 6.62
CA ALA A 179 -23.35 -2.31 6.91
C ALA A 179 -23.91 -3.57 7.59
N VAL A 180 -23.51 -4.77 7.17
CA VAL A 180 -23.93 -6.04 7.79
C VAL A 180 -23.03 -6.49 8.95
N GLY A 181 -21.97 -5.73 9.24
CA GLY A 181 -21.14 -5.95 10.41
C GLY A 181 -20.10 -7.09 10.32
N VAL A 182 -19.62 -7.38 9.12
CA VAL A 182 -18.54 -8.35 8.84
C VAL A 182 -17.26 -7.72 8.31
N GLN A 183 -17.21 -6.40 8.23
CA GLN A 183 -16.01 -5.72 7.78
C GLN A 183 -14.86 -5.96 8.76
N ASN A 184 -13.68 -6.21 8.19
CA ASN A 184 -12.45 -6.31 8.96
C ASN A 184 -12.14 -5.00 9.70
N LEU A 185 -11.75 -5.12 10.98
CA LEU A 185 -11.39 -4.01 11.87
C LEU A 185 -10.35 -3.06 11.28
N ASP A 186 -9.31 -3.58 10.60
CA ASP A 186 -8.21 -2.79 10.06
C ASP A 186 -8.70 -1.76 9.04
N THR A 187 -9.63 -2.17 8.16
CA THR A 187 -10.18 -1.26 7.14
C THR A 187 -10.97 -0.13 7.78
N LEU A 188 -11.75 -0.40 8.82
CA LEU A 188 -12.49 0.64 9.55
C LEU A 188 -11.54 1.55 10.33
N PHE A 189 -10.55 0.96 11.02
CA PHE A 189 -9.53 1.70 11.75
C PHE A 189 -8.75 2.67 10.85
N HIS A 190 -8.26 2.20 9.72
CA HIS A 190 -7.52 3.04 8.79
C HIS A 190 -8.40 4.08 8.08
N ALA A 191 -9.63 3.74 7.69
CA ALA A 191 -10.55 4.71 7.12
C ALA A 191 -10.95 5.81 8.11
N ALA A 192 -11.13 5.46 9.40
CA ALA A 192 -11.42 6.41 10.46
C ALA A 192 -10.28 7.44 10.62
N ILE A 193 -9.03 6.98 10.72
CA ILE A 193 -7.85 7.86 10.81
C ILE A 193 -7.75 8.76 9.58
N ALA A 194 -7.89 8.19 8.39
CA ALA A 194 -7.81 8.94 7.15
C ALA A 194 -8.88 10.05 7.10
N ASN A 195 -10.12 9.77 7.50
CA ASN A 195 -11.17 10.78 7.60
C ASN A 195 -10.86 11.87 8.63
N MET A 196 -10.39 11.51 9.82
CA MET A 196 -10.07 12.49 10.86
C MET A 196 -8.96 13.45 10.41
N ILE A 197 -7.96 12.94 9.70
CA ILE A 197 -6.88 13.77 9.15
C ILE A 197 -7.42 14.73 8.09
N VAL A 198 -8.12 14.24 7.07
CA VAL A 198 -8.48 15.09 5.92
C VAL A 198 -9.67 15.99 6.15
N LYS A 199 -10.57 15.65 7.10
CA LYS A 199 -11.74 16.47 7.42
C LYS A 199 -11.51 17.38 8.63
N HIS A 200 -10.70 16.94 9.60
CA HIS A 200 -10.54 17.64 10.88
C HIS A 200 -9.09 18.02 11.20
N GLY A 201 -8.11 17.61 10.39
CA GLY A 201 -6.69 17.90 10.64
C GLY A 201 -6.12 17.16 11.85
N ALA A 202 -6.78 16.10 12.31
CA ALA A 202 -6.43 15.38 13.54
C ALA A 202 -5.98 13.94 13.25
N VAL A 203 -4.84 13.53 13.81
CA VAL A 203 -4.40 12.12 13.81
C VAL A 203 -5.10 11.41 14.95
N SER A 204 -6.35 11.01 14.72
CA SER A 204 -7.24 10.37 15.68
C SER A 204 -8.12 9.33 15.00
N MET A 205 -8.72 8.42 15.76
CA MET A 205 -9.76 7.52 15.26
C MET A 205 -11.16 8.15 15.30
N GLY A 206 -11.34 9.28 15.99
CA GLY A 206 -12.64 9.92 16.09
C GLY A 206 -13.64 9.16 16.96
N MET A 207 -13.21 8.28 17.87
CA MET A 207 -14.14 7.50 18.72
C MET A 207 -14.67 8.31 19.91
N ASP A 208 -13.94 9.35 20.33
CA ASP A 208 -14.39 10.27 21.39
C ASP A 208 -13.71 11.64 21.19
N GLY A 209 -14.18 12.40 20.21
CA GLY A 209 -13.50 13.61 19.75
C GLY A 209 -12.18 13.32 19.03
N PHE A 210 -11.11 14.03 19.38
CA PHE A 210 -9.82 13.98 18.67
C PHE A 210 -8.68 13.41 19.52
N VAL A 211 -8.95 12.37 20.32
CA VAL A 211 -7.93 11.65 21.10
C VAL A 211 -6.79 11.21 20.16
N PRO A 212 -5.54 11.67 20.38
CA PRO A 212 -4.43 11.36 19.49
C PRO A 212 -4.13 9.87 19.42
N VAL A 213 -3.81 9.37 18.23
CA VAL A 213 -3.31 8.00 18.04
C VAL A 213 -1.86 8.03 17.57
N THR A 214 -1.01 7.20 18.18
CA THR A 214 0.38 7.02 17.78
C THR A 214 0.48 6.03 16.62
N TYR A 215 0.36 6.54 15.40
CA TYR A 215 0.43 5.72 14.19
C TYR A 215 1.10 6.48 13.04
N HIS A 216 1.72 5.77 12.10
CA HIS A 216 2.19 6.36 10.84
C HIS A 216 0.97 6.77 9.99
N PHE A 217 1.06 7.90 9.29
CA PHE A 217 -0.14 8.56 8.77
C PHE A 217 -0.07 8.99 7.30
N LEU A 218 1.05 8.78 6.60
CA LEU A 218 1.17 9.22 5.20
C LEU A 218 0.18 8.51 4.26
N SER A 219 -0.03 7.20 4.46
CA SER A 219 -1.03 6.46 3.68
C SER A 219 -2.45 6.93 3.96
N HIS A 220 -2.74 7.34 5.20
CA HIS A 220 -4.03 7.87 5.61
C HIS A 220 -4.30 9.24 4.98
N ILE A 221 -3.29 10.13 4.97
CA ILE A 221 -3.35 11.38 4.21
C ILE A 221 -3.64 11.07 2.75
N TRP A 222 -2.84 10.20 2.13
CA TRP A 222 -2.97 9.90 0.71
C TRP A 222 -4.36 9.35 0.35
N LEU A 223 -4.85 8.33 1.07
CA LEU A 223 -6.16 7.71 0.81
C LEU A 223 -7.32 8.65 1.15
N GLY A 224 -7.21 9.47 2.20
CA GLY A 224 -8.20 10.49 2.51
C GLY A 224 -8.29 11.56 1.41
N CYS A 225 -7.15 12.04 0.90
CA CYS A 225 -7.08 12.97 -0.22
C CYS A 225 -7.65 12.35 -1.49
N LEU A 226 -7.37 11.07 -1.76
CA LEU A 226 -7.99 10.35 -2.86
C LEU A 226 -9.51 10.28 -2.72
N GLY A 227 -10.03 10.00 -1.53
CA GLY A 227 -11.48 10.01 -1.28
C GLY A 227 -12.12 11.34 -1.64
N GLN A 228 -11.57 12.44 -1.12
CA GLN A 228 -12.05 13.79 -1.42
C GLN A 228 -11.95 14.10 -2.93
N TRP A 229 -10.81 13.83 -3.57
CA TRP A 229 -10.61 14.10 -5.01
C TRP A 229 -11.51 13.24 -5.90
N PHE A 230 -11.77 11.99 -5.53
CA PHE A 230 -12.70 11.11 -6.24
C PHE A 230 -14.16 11.55 -6.08
N GLY A 231 -14.48 12.45 -5.13
CA GLY A 231 -15.86 12.75 -4.75
C GLY A 231 -16.53 11.55 -4.09
N SER A 232 -15.77 10.74 -3.35
CA SER A 232 -16.22 9.51 -2.70
C SER A 232 -15.89 9.53 -1.20
N GLY A 233 -16.55 8.69 -0.40
CA GLY A 233 -16.15 8.52 0.99
C GLY A 233 -14.72 7.93 1.05
N THR A 234 -13.91 8.38 2.01
CA THR A 234 -12.55 7.84 2.23
C THR A 234 -12.55 6.32 2.31
N TYR A 235 -13.56 5.75 2.96
CA TYR A 235 -13.77 4.31 3.05
C TYR A 235 -13.80 3.60 1.67
N GLN A 236 -14.43 4.21 0.66
CA GLN A 236 -14.47 3.68 -0.70
C GLN A 236 -13.12 3.87 -1.43
N ALA A 237 -12.42 4.97 -1.12
CA ALA A 237 -11.11 5.26 -1.69
C ALA A 237 -10.05 4.20 -1.35
N TYR A 238 -10.20 3.46 -0.25
CA TYR A 238 -9.31 2.33 0.08
C TYR A 238 -9.32 1.26 -1.01
N PHE A 239 -10.49 0.72 -1.38
CA PHE A 239 -10.55 -0.34 -2.40
C PHE A 239 -10.26 0.21 -3.81
N ILE A 240 -10.70 1.43 -4.12
CA ILE A 240 -10.42 2.07 -5.42
C ILE A 240 -8.93 2.33 -5.57
N GLY A 241 -8.35 3.05 -4.61
CA GLY A 241 -6.94 3.44 -4.58
C GLY A 241 -6.03 2.20 -4.57
N ALA A 242 -6.35 1.18 -3.77
CA ALA A 242 -5.59 -0.05 -3.73
C ALA A 242 -5.63 -0.79 -5.08
N GLN A 243 -6.81 -1.19 -5.54
CA GLN A 243 -6.95 -2.14 -6.66
C GLN A 243 -6.72 -1.50 -8.03
N VAL A 244 -7.08 -0.23 -8.21
CA VAL A 244 -6.99 0.47 -9.49
C VAL A 244 -5.64 1.18 -9.66
N ALA A 245 -5.10 1.79 -8.60
CA ALA A 245 -3.88 2.58 -8.69
C ALA A 245 -2.66 1.88 -8.06
N ALA A 246 -2.71 1.55 -6.77
CA ALA A 246 -1.51 1.15 -6.05
C ALA A 246 -0.98 -0.25 -6.42
N VAL A 247 -1.84 -1.24 -6.71
CA VAL A 247 -1.36 -2.58 -7.16
C VAL A 247 -0.64 -2.50 -8.50
N PRO A 248 -1.21 -1.91 -9.56
CA PRO A 248 -0.46 -1.70 -10.80
C PRO A 248 0.81 -0.87 -10.60
N MET A 249 0.79 0.12 -9.70
CA MET A 249 1.94 0.97 -9.39
C MET A 249 3.06 0.20 -8.68
N LEU A 250 2.72 -0.73 -7.78
CA LEU A 250 3.70 -1.60 -7.12
C LEU A 250 4.45 -2.43 -8.16
N PHE A 251 3.72 -3.09 -9.06
CA PHE A 251 4.36 -3.90 -10.12
C PHE A 251 5.15 -3.06 -11.10
N PHE A 252 4.62 -1.93 -11.53
CA PHE A 252 5.35 -0.97 -12.36
C PHE A 252 6.68 -0.56 -11.69
N SER A 253 6.64 -0.20 -10.40
CA SER A 253 7.81 0.20 -9.63
C SER A 253 8.80 -0.95 -9.46
N LEU A 254 8.33 -2.19 -9.26
CA LEU A 254 9.16 -3.38 -9.18
C LEU A 254 9.95 -3.63 -10.47
N PHE A 255 9.27 -3.58 -11.62
CA PHE A 255 9.90 -3.81 -12.92
C PHE A 255 10.83 -2.67 -13.30
N LEU A 256 10.43 -1.43 -13.01
CA LEU A 256 11.28 -0.26 -13.22
C LEU A 256 12.54 -0.31 -12.35
N ALA A 257 12.41 -0.68 -11.07
CA ALA A 257 13.53 -0.84 -10.16
C ALA A 257 14.54 -1.85 -10.70
N THR A 258 14.03 -3.01 -11.12
CA THR A 258 14.81 -4.08 -11.75
C THR A 258 15.54 -3.60 -13.00
N HIS A 259 14.85 -2.87 -13.89
CA HIS A 259 15.43 -2.37 -15.13
C HIS A 259 16.52 -1.31 -14.88
N LEU A 260 16.28 -0.38 -13.96
CA LEU A 260 17.14 0.81 -13.78
C LEU A 260 18.28 0.61 -12.77
N LEU A 261 18.27 -0.47 -11.98
CA LEU A 261 19.35 -0.72 -11.01
C LEU A 261 20.73 -0.79 -11.68
N ARG A 262 20.81 -1.28 -12.92
CA ARG A 262 22.05 -1.46 -13.67
C ARG A 262 22.20 -0.49 -14.86
N PRO A 263 23.46 -0.17 -15.27
CA PRO A 263 23.75 0.57 -16.49
C PRO A 263 23.12 -0.07 -17.74
N ARG A 264 22.81 0.76 -18.74
CA ARG A 264 22.06 0.37 -19.95
C ARG A 264 22.64 -0.84 -20.67
N GLU A 265 23.97 -0.96 -20.68
CA GLU A 265 24.72 -1.99 -21.40
C GLU A 265 24.62 -3.38 -20.75
N THR A 266 24.23 -3.42 -19.47
CA THR A 266 24.19 -4.66 -18.67
C THR A 266 22.77 -5.01 -18.22
N ARG A 267 21.75 -4.28 -18.69
CA ARG A 267 20.34 -4.57 -18.42
C ARG A 267 19.88 -5.83 -19.13
N LEU A 268 18.80 -6.41 -18.62
CA LEU A 268 18.08 -7.50 -19.25
C LEU A 268 17.46 -7.00 -20.56
N ARG A 269 17.64 -7.73 -21.67
CA ARG A 269 17.22 -7.26 -22.99
C ARG A 269 15.78 -7.64 -23.29
N SER A 270 15.35 -8.86 -22.96
CA SER A 270 13.97 -9.28 -23.12
C SER A 270 13.03 -8.49 -22.20
N SER A 271 12.08 -7.83 -22.85
CA SER A 271 11.00 -7.08 -22.22
C SER A 271 10.04 -7.98 -21.45
N GLU A 272 9.81 -9.20 -21.95
CA GLU A 272 8.97 -10.21 -21.32
C GLU A 272 9.62 -10.73 -20.05
N LEU A 273 10.91 -11.09 -20.11
CA LEU A 273 11.66 -11.57 -18.94
C LEU A 273 11.75 -10.50 -17.84
N LEU A 274 11.76 -9.21 -18.20
CA LEU A 274 11.75 -8.10 -17.24
C LEU A 274 10.47 -8.08 -16.38
N VAL A 275 9.34 -8.54 -16.91
CA VAL A 275 8.08 -8.65 -16.17
C VAL A 275 7.94 -10.02 -15.52
N LEU A 276 8.20 -11.09 -16.28
CA LEU A 276 7.98 -12.46 -15.84
C LEU A 276 8.93 -12.90 -14.73
N ALA A 277 10.21 -12.53 -14.78
CA ALA A 277 11.17 -13.00 -13.77
C ALA A 277 10.91 -12.40 -12.38
N PRO A 278 10.66 -11.08 -12.21
CA PRO A 278 10.28 -10.54 -10.92
C PRO A 278 8.95 -11.08 -10.40
N LEU A 279 7.94 -11.25 -11.27
CA LEU A 279 6.66 -11.85 -10.88
C LEU A 279 6.84 -13.29 -10.41
N PHE A 280 7.62 -14.10 -11.13
CA PHE A 280 7.92 -15.47 -10.76
C PHE A 280 8.59 -15.55 -9.39
N LEU A 281 9.65 -14.77 -9.16
CA LEU A 281 10.34 -14.77 -7.86
C LEU A 281 9.43 -14.29 -6.73
N LEU A 282 8.61 -13.26 -6.97
CA LEU A 282 7.62 -12.81 -5.99
C LEU A 282 6.60 -13.91 -5.70
N PHE A 283 6.09 -14.61 -6.71
CA PHE A 283 5.14 -15.70 -6.53
C PHE A 283 5.76 -16.89 -5.80
N CYS A 284 7.03 -17.21 -6.06
CA CYS A 284 7.75 -18.21 -5.27
C CYS A 284 7.79 -17.83 -3.79
N THR A 285 8.02 -16.55 -3.47
CA THR A 285 7.99 -16.09 -2.07
C THR A 285 6.57 -16.11 -1.47
N GLU A 286 5.54 -16.01 -2.30
CA GLU A 286 4.13 -16.09 -1.90
C GLU A 286 3.60 -17.51 -1.71
N MET A 287 4.29 -18.55 -2.17
CA MET A 287 3.88 -19.96 -1.97
C MET A 287 3.60 -20.29 -0.51
N TRP A 288 4.23 -19.56 0.41
CA TRP A 288 4.02 -19.65 1.85
C TRP A 288 2.95 -18.69 2.39
N ASN A 289 1.92 -18.38 1.59
CA ASN A 289 0.79 -17.53 1.96
C ASN A 289 1.16 -16.05 2.26
N ILE A 290 2.27 -15.59 1.69
CA ILE A 290 2.89 -14.29 1.98
C ILE A 290 2.38 -13.21 1.03
N SER A 291 1.08 -12.90 1.08
CA SER A 291 0.52 -11.73 0.38
C SER A 291 0.19 -10.58 1.33
N SER A 292 0.81 -10.54 2.52
CA SER A 292 0.57 -9.52 3.55
C SER A 292 1.05 -8.13 3.16
N TYR A 293 1.86 -8.01 2.10
CA TYR A 293 2.15 -6.71 1.50
C TYR A 293 0.91 -6.02 0.89
N LEU A 294 -0.16 -6.77 0.63
CA LEU A 294 -1.46 -6.25 0.18
C LEU A 294 -2.43 -5.95 1.33
N ILE A 295 -2.11 -6.38 2.56
CA ILE A 295 -2.97 -6.25 3.74
C ILE A 295 -2.83 -4.85 4.34
N SER A 296 -1.60 -4.35 4.47
CA SER A 296 -1.34 -3.04 5.07
C SER A 296 -1.13 -1.98 3.99
N GLU A 297 -2.08 -1.04 3.86
CA GLU A 297 -2.03 0.05 2.89
C GLU A 297 -0.82 0.95 3.10
N SER A 298 -0.41 1.10 4.36
CA SER A 298 0.74 1.89 4.75
C SER A 298 2.07 1.23 4.35
N TYR A 299 2.16 -0.10 4.46
CA TYR A 299 3.29 -0.87 3.93
C TYR A 299 3.29 -0.83 2.41
N PHE A 300 2.11 -0.91 1.79
CA PHE A 300 1.95 -0.94 0.36
C PHE A 300 2.44 0.34 -0.32
N LEU A 301 2.04 1.51 0.20
CA LEU A 301 2.55 2.80 -0.24
C LEU A 301 4.06 2.92 0.01
N ALA A 302 4.55 2.49 1.18
CA ALA A 302 5.98 2.50 1.49
C ALA A 302 6.79 1.61 0.52
N ALA A 303 6.27 0.45 0.11
CA ALA A 303 6.91 -0.46 -0.83
C ALA A 303 7.02 0.15 -2.24
N ILE A 304 6.00 0.89 -2.70
CA ILE A 304 6.07 1.66 -3.95
C ILE A 304 7.21 2.68 -3.89
N ILE A 305 7.27 3.47 -2.81
CA ILE A 305 8.31 4.49 -2.60
C ILE A 305 9.69 3.84 -2.52
N PHE A 306 9.80 2.70 -1.82
CA PHE A 306 11.01 1.89 -1.71
C PHE A 306 11.54 1.45 -3.06
N LEU A 307 10.70 0.82 -3.88
CA LEU A 307 11.07 0.32 -5.20
C LEU A 307 11.48 1.47 -6.14
N LEU A 308 10.78 2.60 -6.10
CA LEU A 308 11.18 3.81 -6.84
C LEU A 308 12.53 4.39 -6.37
N GLY A 309 12.88 4.20 -5.09
CA GLY A 309 14.15 4.63 -4.49
C GLY A 309 15.35 3.73 -4.83
N LEU A 310 15.17 2.44 -5.10
CA LEU A 310 16.28 1.50 -5.34
C LEU A 310 17.21 1.88 -6.52
N PRO A 311 16.71 2.31 -7.71
CA PRO A 311 17.56 2.77 -8.80
C PRO A 311 18.51 3.90 -8.41
N LEU A 312 18.10 4.77 -7.48
CA LEU A 312 18.91 5.88 -7.00
C LEU A 312 20.17 5.38 -6.28
N LEU A 313 20.09 4.27 -5.53
CA LEU A 313 21.26 3.64 -4.90
C LEU A 313 22.22 3.08 -5.94
N GLY A 314 21.67 2.45 -6.98
CA GLY A 314 22.45 1.97 -8.13
C GLY A 314 23.15 3.12 -8.87
N GLU A 315 22.55 4.31 -8.93
CA GLU A 315 23.15 5.51 -9.53
C GLU A 315 24.20 6.16 -8.62
N ILE A 316 23.93 6.32 -7.33
CA ILE A 316 24.86 6.86 -6.34
C ILE A 316 26.15 6.03 -6.34
N SER A 317 26.05 4.69 -6.42
CA SER A 317 27.21 3.79 -6.44
C SER A 317 28.25 4.12 -7.55
N ARG A 318 27.78 4.75 -8.63
CA ARG A 318 28.54 5.16 -9.83
C ARG A 318 28.83 6.67 -9.89
N THR A 319 28.22 7.47 -9.04
CA THR A 319 28.30 8.93 -9.15
C THR A 319 29.55 9.47 -8.48
N ALA A 320 30.48 10.03 -9.26
CA ALA A 320 31.70 10.67 -8.75
C ALA A 320 31.55 12.19 -8.52
N ARG A 321 30.58 12.84 -9.17
CA ARG A 321 30.43 14.31 -9.10
C ARG A 321 29.69 14.73 -7.83
N ARG A 322 30.37 15.48 -6.95
CA ARG A 322 29.83 15.96 -5.66
C ARG A 322 28.49 16.69 -5.77
N ARG A 323 28.33 17.60 -6.74
CA ARG A 323 27.05 18.31 -6.95
C ARG A 323 25.87 17.35 -7.20
N ARG A 324 26.09 16.31 -8.00
CA ARG A 324 25.06 15.30 -8.31
C ARG A 324 24.76 14.45 -7.07
N LEU A 325 25.80 14.07 -6.31
CA LEU A 325 25.63 13.38 -5.02
C LEU A 325 24.80 14.19 -4.03
N CYS A 326 24.98 15.51 -3.92
CA CYS A 326 24.16 16.36 -3.04
C CYS A 326 22.67 16.33 -3.43
N ILE A 327 22.37 16.41 -4.73
CA ILE A 327 20.98 16.32 -5.22
C ILE A 327 20.40 14.93 -4.92
N GLN A 328 21.17 13.87 -5.17
CA GLN A 328 20.77 12.49 -4.88
C GLN A 328 20.55 12.29 -3.37
N ALA A 329 21.40 12.85 -2.50
CA ALA A 329 21.25 12.81 -1.06
C ALA A 329 19.98 13.50 -0.57
N ALA A 330 19.65 14.68 -1.11
CA ALA A 330 18.39 15.37 -0.82
C ALA A 330 17.18 14.53 -1.25
N CYS A 331 17.23 13.90 -2.44
CA CYS A 331 16.16 13.02 -2.90
C CYS A 331 16.04 11.76 -2.02
N VAL A 332 17.14 11.14 -1.60
CA VAL A 332 17.16 10.01 -0.65
C VAL A 332 16.53 10.42 0.68
N ALA A 333 16.83 11.62 1.20
CA ALA A 333 16.26 12.10 2.45
C ALA A 333 14.74 12.27 2.36
N VAL A 334 14.23 12.88 1.28
CA VAL A 334 12.78 13.00 1.02
C VAL A 334 12.13 11.62 0.90
N ILE A 335 12.72 10.73 0.09
CA ILE A 335 12.23 9.36 -0.11
C ILE A 335 12.19 8.59 1.21
N GLY A 336 13.26 8.64 2.00
CA GLY A 336 13.34 7.97 3.29
C GLY A 336 12.34 8.50 4.31
N LEU A 337 12.17 9.82 4.41
CA LEU A 337 11.16 10.44 5.27
C LEU A 337 9.75 9.98 4.89
N LEU A 338 9.42 9.98 3.59
CA LEU A 338 8.11 9.50 3.12
C LEU A 338 7.91 8.00 3.40
N MET A 339 8.97 7.18 3.28
CA MET A 339 8.91 5.78 3.69
C MET A 339 8.62 5.65 5.18
N GLU A 340 9.32 6.38 6.06
CA GLU A 340 9.10 6.31 7.51
C GLU A 340 7.68 6.77 7.90
N MET A 341 7.21 7.87 7.32
CA MET A 341 5.86 8.39 7.55
C MET A 341 4.76 7.47 7.02
N SER A 342 5.06 6.61 6.04
CA SER A 342 4.14 5.59 5.53
C SER A 342 4.24 4.29 6.33
N LYS A 343 5.45 3.78 6.54
CA LYS A 343 5.75 2.58 7.33
C LYS A 343 7.20 2.63 7.80
N VAL A 344 7.38 2.85 9.10
CA VAL A 344 8.69 2.96 9.76
C VAL A 344 9.63 1.80 9.38
N SER A 345 9.13 0.56 9.33
CA SER A 345 9.95 -0.62 9.00
C SER A 345 10.66 -0.53 7.66
N VAL A 346 10.03 0.08 6.65
CA VAL A 346 10.60 0.22 5.31
C VAL A 346 11.71 1.28 5.29
N GLY A 347 11.48 2.40 5.98
CA GLY A 347 12.50 3.44 6.16
C GLY A 347 13.73 2.92 6.89
N VAL A 348 13.53 2.17 7.99
CA VAL A 348 14.61 1.55 8.78
C VAL A 348 15.46 0.58 7.96
N VAL A 349 14.88 -0.13 6.99
CA VAL A 349 15.65 -1.01 6.09
C VAL A 349 16.39 -0.21 5.01
N PHE A 350 15.76 0.82 4.44
CA PHE A 350 16.32 1.57 3.31
C PHE A 350 17.41 2.58 3.71
N LEU A 351 17.16 3.38 4.75
CA LEU A 351 18.01 4.51 5.12
C LEU A 351 19.44 4.13 5.54
N PRO A 352 19.69 3.05 6.30
CA PRO A 352 21.07 2.63 6.62
C PRO A 352 21.88 2.30 5.38
N ALA A 353 21.27 1.59 4.41
CA ALA A 353 21.92 1.25 3.15
C ALA A 353 22.20 2.49 2.29
N ALA A 354 21.24 3.42 2.23
CA ALA A 354 21.38 4.67 1.49
C ALA A 354 22.43 5.60 2.13
N GLY A 355 22.39 5.74 3.46
CA GLY A 355 23.36 6.50 4.24
C GLY A 355 24.77 5.95 4.07
N TYR A 356 24.95 4.63 4.23
CA TYR A 356 26.22 3.96 3.96
C TYR A 356 26.76 4.25 2.56
N MET A 357 25.91 4.14 1.54
CA MET A 357 26.30 4.40 0.16
C MET A 357 26.76 5.84 -0.04
N LEU A 358 26.04 6.82 0.52
CA LEU A 358 26.41 8.24 0.46
C LEU A 358 27.73 8.51 1.18
N LEU A 359 27.90 8.00 2.40
CA LEU A 359 29.16 8.11 3.17
C LEU A 359 30.35 7.57 2.36
N ARG A 360 30.16 6.42 1.69
CA ARG A 360 31.17 5.77 0.86
C ARG A 360 31.51 6.57 -0.40
N GLN A 361 30.57 7.33 -0.97
CA GLN A 361 30.84 8.18 -2.14
C GLN A 361 31.44 9.54 -1.78
N PHE A 362 31.07 10.12 -0.64
CA PHE A 362 31.65 11.38 -0.18
C PHE A 362 33.12 11.24 0.25
N ALA A 363 33.66 10.02 0.30
CA ALA A 363 35.03 9.72 0.71
C ALA A 363 35.38 10.44 2.02
N LEU A 364 34.42 10.47 2.95
CA LEU A 364 34.59 11.11 4.24
C LEU A 364 35.80 10.48 4.92
N SER A 365 36.64 11.33 5.51
CA SER A 365 37.81 10.86 6.25
C SER A 365 37.38 9.84 7.31
N PRO A 366 38.24 8.86 7.68
CA PRO A 366 37.93 7.92 8.76
C PRO A 366 37.45 8.61 10.04
N LYS A 367 37.99 9.79 10.34
CA LYS A 367 37.54 10.66 11.42
C LYS A 367 36.10 11.13 11.25
N ALA A 368 35.72 11.62 10.06
CA ALA A 368 34.35 12.04 9.78
C ALA A 368 33.36 10.87 9.79
N LEU A 369 33.78 9.69 9.32
CA LEU A 369 33.00 8.45 9.44
C LEU A 369 32.80 8.04 10.89
N LEU A 370 33.87 8.11 11.71
CA LEU A 370 33.78 7.83 13.14
C LEU A 370 32.85 8.83 13.84
N MET A 371 32.99 10.13 13.58
CA MET A 371 32.11 11.16 14.18
C MET A 371 30.65 10.98 13.77
N LEU A 372 30.36 10.79 12.47
CA LEU A 372 28.99 10.57 11.99
C LEU A 372 28.42 9.24 12.46
N GLY A 373 29.23 8.20 12.49
CA GLY A 373 28.87 6.90 13.03
C GLY A 373 28.51 7.00 14.50
N THR A 374 29.37 7.60 15.32
CA THR A 374 29.11 7.85 16.75
C THR A 374 27.86 8.71 16.92
N ALA A 375 27.70 9.80 16.18
CA ALA A 375 26.50 10.64 16.25
C ALA A 375 25.23 9.86 15.88
N SER A 376 25.27 9.04 14.83
CA SER A 376 24.15 8.21 14.39
C SER A 376 23.81 7.14 15.41
N VAL A 377 24.81 6.49 16.01
CA VAL A 377 24.63 5.49 17.08
C VAL A 377 24.05 6.15 18.32
N VAL A 378 24.51 7.34 18.70
CA VAL A 378 23.96 8.10 19.84
C VAL A 378 22.51 8.51 19.57
N LEU A 379 22.20 9.01 18.37
CA LEU A 379 20.83 9.36 17.99
C LEU A 379 19.92 8.14 17.92
N ALA A 380 20.40 7.02 17.37
CA ALA A 380 19.67 5.76 17.32
C ALA A 380 19.45 5.18 18.72
N ALA A 381 20.46 5.23 19.59
CA ALA A 381 20.35 4.80 20.98
C ALA A 381 19.39 5.69 21.78
N LEU A 382 19.43 7.01 21.56
CA LEU A 382 18.50 7.96 22.17
C LEU A 382 17.07 7.73 21.67
N GLY A 383 16.88 7.55 20.36
CA GLY A 383 15.58 7.23 19.77
C GLY A 383 15.04 5.91 20.28
N ALA A 384 15.88 4.86 20.30
CA ALA A 384 15.54 3.57 20.88
C ALA A 384 15.21 3.69 22.37
N TRP A 385 15.95 4.50 23.14
CA TRP A 385 15.67 4.74 24.56
C TRP A 385 14.35 5.49 24.78
N ILE A 386 14.04 6.49 23.95
CA ILE A 386 12.74 7.20 23.98
C ILE A 386 11.61 6.22 23.67
N ILE A 387 11.72 5.46 22.58
CA ILE A 387 10.73 4.45 22.18
C ILE A 387 10.57 3.41 23.30
N PHE A 388 11.68 2.91 23.85
CA PHE A 388 11.71 1.96 24.95
C PHE A 388 10.99 2.51 26.18
N ARG A 389 11.25 3.77 26.57
CA ARG A 389 10.55 4.45 27.66
C ARG A 389 9.06 4.62 27.38
N MET A 390 8.68 5.01 26.17
CA MET A 390 7.29 5.17 25.75
C MET A 390 6.54 3.84 25.73
N MET A 391 7.23 2.74 25.46
CA MET A 391 6.69 1.37 25.49
C MET A 391 6.74 0.72 26.89
N GLY A 392 6.88 1.52 27.96
CA GLY A 392 6.84 1.03 29.34
C GLY A 392 8.15 0.43 29.85
N GLY A 393 9.25 0.57 29.11
CA GLY A 393 10.60 0.25 29.59
C GLY A 393 10.88 -1.23 29.85
N SER A 394 10.13 -2.13 29.21
CA SER A 394 10.30 -3.57 29.43
C SER A 394 11.40 -4.15 28.55
N LEU A 395 12.44 -4.73 29.17
CA LEU A 395 13.44 -5.57 28.50
C LEU A 395 12.82 -6.82 27.84
N ALA A 396 11.55 -7.14 28.13
CA ALA A 396 10.81 -8.22 27.47
C ALA A 396 10.64 -8.01 25.95
N MET A 397 10.99 -6.84 25.41
CA MET A 397 11.02 -6.62 23.97
C MET A 397 12.18 -7.32 23.24
N ILE A 398 13.20 -7.81 23.94
CA ILE A 398 14.28 -8.59 23.32
C ILE A 398 14.02 -10.07 23.58
N ASP A 399 13.50 -10.76 22.57
CA ASP A 399 13.27 -12.22 22.59
C ASP A 399 13.77 -12.81 21.26
N PRO A 400 15.04 -13.25 21.21
CA PRO A 400 15.64 -13.74 19.99
C PRO A 400 14.85 -14.89 19.39
N LEU A 401 14.60 -14.81 18.08
CA LEU A 401 13.89 -15.79 17.27
C LEU A 401 12.39 -15.93 17.59
N ASN A 402 11.82 -15.11 18.48
CA ASN A 402 10.39 -15.12 18.82
C ASN A 402 9.50 -15.12 17.57
N PHE A 403 9.79 -14.24 16.60
CA PHE A 403 9.04 -14.16 15.35
C PHE A 403 9.08 -15.45 14.51
N LEU A 404 10.19 -16.20 14.55
CA LEU A 404 10.29 -17.50 13.85
C LEU A 404 9.44 -18.57 14.54
N TRP A 405 9.31 -18.50 15.86
CA TRP A 405 8.52 -19.45 16.64
C TRP A 405 7.02 -19.16 16.58
N GLU A 406 6.65 -17.88 16.69
CA GLU A 406 5.24 -17.46 16.72
C GLU A 406 4.63 -17.39 15.31
N TYR A 407 5.42 -17.03 14.28
CA TYR A 407 4.95 -16.85 12.90
C TYR A 407 5.81 -17.58 11.86
N PRO A 408 6.06 -18.90 12.00
CA PRO A 408 7.00 -19.65 11.15
C PRO A 408 6.66 -19.56 9.66
N GLU A 409 5.38 -19.59 9.30
CA GLU A 409 4.92 -19.53 7.90
C GLU A 409 5.30 -18.21 7.23
N ALA A 410 5.24 -17.10 7.95
CA ALA A 410 5.59 -15.78 7.42
C ALA A 410 7.10 -15.49 7.53
N ALA A 411 7.74 -16.00 8.59
CA ALA A 411 9.12 -15.69 8.92
C ALA A 411 10.13 -16.44 8.06
N TRP A 412 9.99 -17.77 7.93
CA TRP A 412 10.98 -18.61 7.22
C TRP A 412 11.23 -18.21 5.76
N PRO A 413 10.20 -17.97 4.94
CA PRO A 413 10.42 -17.69 3.53
C PRO A 413 11.07 -16.33 3.31
N SER A 414 10.67 -15.35 4.11
CA SER A 414 11.29 -14.02 4.10
C SER A 414 12.74 -14.10 4.58
N LEU A 415 13.04 -14.92 5.58
CA LEU A 415 14.42 -15.17 6.02
C LEU A 415 15.25 -15.84 4.93
N VAL A 416 14.73 -16.88 4.28
CA VAL A 416 15.39 -17.55 3.15
C VAL A 416 15.66 -16.56 2.01
N ALA A 417 14.67 -15.72 1.66
CA ALA A 417 14.83 -14.68 0.66
C ALA A 417 15.97 -13.71 1.01
N ASN A 418 16.07 -13.29 2.28
CA ASN A 418 17.16 -12.43 2.75
C ASN A 418 18.53 -13.13 2.78
N VAL A 419 18.59 -14.42 3.10
CA VAL A 419 19.83 -15.22 3.00
C VAL A 419 20.26 -15.32 1.54
N VAL A 420 19.34 -15.59 0.62
CA VAL A 420 19.62 -15.59 -0.82
C VAL A 420 20.13 -14.22 -1.28
N LEU A 421 19.57 -13.13 -0.76
CA LEU A 421 20.07 -11.77 -1.03
C LEU A 421 21.51 -11.59 -0.56
N LEU A 422 21.84 -12.03 0.66
CA LEU A 422 23.20 -11.96 1.19
C LEU A 422 24.18 -12.77 0.33
N CYS A 423 23.82 -13.99 -0.06
CA CYS A 423 24.63 -14.84 -0.93
C CYS A 423 24.84 -14.19 -2.32
N ALA A 424 23.78 -13.66 -2.92
CA ALA A 424 23.86 -13.00 -4.22
C ALA A 424 24.69 -11.70 -4.15
N ALA A 425 24.50 -10.91 -3.10
CA ALA A 425 25.30 -9.72 -2.83
C ALA A 425 26.77 -10.08 -2.66
N LEU A 426 27.09 -11.12 -1.88
CA LEU A 426 28.47 -11.60 -1.71
C LEU A 426 29.09 -12.04 -3.04
N ALA A 427 28.35 -12.79 -3.86
CA ALA A 427 28.82 -13.22 -5.18
C ALA A 427 29.14 -12.02 -6.09
N VAL A 428 28.26 -11.01 -6.13
CA VAL A 428 28.48 -9.76 -6.88
C VAL A 428 29.62 -8.93 -6.26
N TRP A 429 29.80 -8.96 -4.95
CA TRP A 429 30.90 -8.27 -4.27
C TRP A 429 32.26 -8.87 -4.63
N ILE A 430 32.36 -10.20 -4.70
CA ILE A 430 33.59 -10.89 -5.09
C ILE A 430 33.89 -10.66 -6.58
N ALA A 431 32.90 -10.90 -7.45
CA ALA A 431 33.11 -10.99 -8.89
C ALA A 431 32.82 -9.70 -9.68
N GLY A 432 32.08 -8.75 -9.10
CA GLY A 432 31.56 -7.57 -9.80
C GLY A 432 32.56 -6.43 -9.94
N ALA A 433 32.23 -5.47 -10.80
CA ALA A 433 32.95 -4.21 -10.94
C ALA A 433 32.82 -3.35 -9.68
N ARG A 434 33.71 -2.36 -9.49
CA ARG A 434 33.74 -1.52 -8.26
C ARG A 434 32.38 -0.89 -7.90
N SER A 435 31.61 -0.43 -8.89
CA SER A 435 30.25 0.11 -8.68
C SER A 435 29.28 -0.97 -8.20
N ASP A 436 29.34 -2.16 -8.79
CA ASP A 436 28.47 -3.28 -8.52
C ASP A 436 28.76 -3.84 -7.12
N ARG A 437 30.03 -3.87 -6.69
CA ARG A 437 30.43 -4.20 -5.31
C ARG A 437 29.82 -3.27 -4.28
N ARG A 438 29.85 -1.96 -4.54
CA ARG A 438 29.22 -0.96 -3.67
C ARG A 438 27.72 -1.18 -3.58
N CYS A 439 27.08 -1.43 -4.73
CA CYS A 439 25.66 -1.74 -4.78
C CYS A 439 25.33 -3.01 -3.98
N ALA A 440 26.11 -4.07 -4.14
CA ALA A 440 25.99 -5.30 -3.37
C ALA A 440 26.11 -5.07 -1.85
N GLU A 441 27.06 -4.25 -1.39
CA GLU A 441 27.19 -3.91 0.03
C GLU A 441 25.93 -3.24 0.58
N ALA A 442 25.34 -2.29 -0.15
CA ALA A 442 24.09 -1.66 0.26
C ALA A 442 22.93 -2.65 0.36
N PHE A 443 22.77 -3.57 -0.58
CA PHE A 443 21.75 -4.62 -0.51
C PHE A 443 22.02 -5.64 0.61
N GLY A 444 23.30 -5.93 0.91
CA GLY A 444 23.67 -6.72 2.08
C GLY A 444 23.29 -6.04 3.39
N ILE A 445 23.49 -4.72 3.50
CA ILE A 445 23.03 -3.92 4.64
C ILE A 445 21.50 -3.96 4.76
N MET A 446 20.76 -3.86 3.65
CA MET A 446 19.30 -3.99 3.68
C MET A 446 18.86 -5.36 4.20
N ALA A 447 19.49 -6.44 3.75
CA ALA A 447 19.15 -7.79 4.21
C ALA A 447 19.38 -7.94 5.73
N ILE A 448 20.50 -7.40 6.24
CA ILE A 448 20.79 -7.39 7.68
C ILE A 448 19.77 -6.52 8.43
N ALA A 449 19.51 -5.30 7.95
CA ALA A 449 18.56 -4.37 8.57
C ALA A 449 17.12 -4.91 8.56
N ALA A 450 16.76 -5.74 7.58
CA ALA A 450 15.48 -6.42 7.51
C ALA A 450 15.40 -7.59 8.51
N CYS A 451 16.47 -8.37 8.67
CA CYS A 451 16.48 -9.53 9.57
C CYS A 451 16.66 -9.16 11.05
N VAL A 452 17.53 -8.20 11.38
CA VAL A 452 17.93 -7.92 12.77
C VAL A 452 16.74 -7.55 13.67
N PRO A 453 15.89 -6.57 13.33
CA PRO A 453 14.72 -6.25 14.15
C PRO A 453 13.75 -7.41 14.25
N SER A 454 13.50 -8.13 13.15
CA SER A 454 12.58 -9.27 13.11
C SER A 454 13.06 -10.47 13.93
N LEU A 455 14.37 -10.69 14.03
CA LEU A 455 14.95 -11.83 14.74
C LEU A 455 15.29 -11.53 16.19
N LEU A 456 15.47 -10.26 16.59
CA LEU A 456 15.89 -9.92 17.95
C LEU A 456 14.77 -9.35 18.81
N LEU A 457 13.73 -8.75 18.20
CA LEU A 457 12.72 -8.00 18.92
C LEU A 457 11.35 -8.69 18.87
N VAL A 458 10.63 -8.63 20.00
CA VAL A 458 9.19 -8.90 20.06
C VAL A 458 8.46 -7.69 19.51
N ILE A 459 8.00 -7.80 18.26
CA ILE A 459 7.25 -6.73 17.60
C ILE A 459 5.77 -7.14 17.55
N PRO A 460 4.86 -6.43 18.24
CA PRO A 460 3.46 -6.81 18.37
C PRO A 460 2.71 -7.01 17.04
N GLY A 461 1.72 -7.91 17.07
CA GLY A 461 0.74 -8.09 15.99
C GLY A 461 1.37 -8.53 14.66
N ALA A 462 2.34 -9.46 14.71
CA ALA A 462 3.13 -9.90 13.56
C ALA A 462 3.86 -8.77 12.80
N SER A 463 4.01 -7.56 13.36
CA SER A 463 4.55 -6.41 12.63
C SER A 463 6.03 -6.57 12.24
N ALA A 464 6.76 -7.49 12.89
CA ALA A 464 8.10 -7.94 12.47
C ALA A 464 8.14 -8.42 11.02
N TYR A 465 7.01 -8.92 10.51
CA TYR A 465 6.85 -9.29 9.11
C TYR A 465 7.17 -8.13 8.15
N TYR A 466 6.75 -6.91 8.48
CA TYR A 466 6.95 -5.74 7.64
C TYR A 466 8.41 -5.25 7.58
N PHE A 467 9.31 -5.78 8.41
CA PHE A 467 10.75 -5.55 8.30
C PHE A 467 11.38 -6.56 7.34
N ILE A 468 11.25 -7.86 7.66
CA ILE A 468 11.88 -8.93 6.90
C ILE A 468 11.40 -8.98 5.44
N HIS A 469 10.13 -8.66 5.18
CA HIS A 469 9.56 -8.71 3.85
C HIS A 469 10.05 -7.59 2.91
N VAL A 470 10.56 -6.47 3.45
CA VAL A 470 11.21 -5.42 2.63
C VAL A 470 12.45 -6.00 1.93
N GLY A 471 13.18 -6.85 2.65
CA GLY A 471 14.30 -7.60 2.10
C GLY A 471 13.90 -8.53 0.95
N THR A 472 12.68 -9.07 0.97
CA THR A 472 12.12 -9.88 -0.13
C THR A 472 11.98 -9.05 -1.42
N PHE A 473 11.44 -7.84 -1.36
CA PHE A 473 11.40 -6.96 -2.54
C PHE A 473 12.81 -6.58 -3.02
N ALA A 474 13.73 -6.33 -2.09
CA ALA A 474 15.13 -6.07 -2.41
C ALA A 474 15.78 -7.26 -3.13
N VAL A 475 15.52 -8.51 -2.69
CA VAL A 475 16.10 -9.70 -3.32
C VAL A 475 15.58 -9.91 -4.73
N VAL A 476 14.28 -9.73 -4.95
CA VAL A 476 13.67 -9.88 -6.29
C VAL A 476 14.32 -8.90 -7.27
N VAL A 477 14.41 -7.63 -6.90
CA VAL A 477 15.04 -6.58 -7.73
C VAL A 477 16.51 -6.91 -8.00
N PHE A 478 17.27 -7.26 -6.95
CA PHE A 478 18.71 -7.49 -7.06
C PHE A 478 19.02 -8.73 -7.91
N LEU A 479 18.35 -9.85 -7.66
CA LEU A 479 18.56 -11.09 -8.41
C LEU A 479 18.24 -10.92 -9.88
N VAL A 480 17.09 -10.34 -10.22
CA VAL A 480 16.73 -10.20 -11.65
C VAL A 480 17.66 -9.22 -12.35
N ALA A 481 18.05 -8.12 -11.70
CA ALA A 481 18.95 -7.14 -12.28
C ALA A 481 20.37 -7.70 -12.53
N TYR A 482 20.91 -8.52 -11.62
CA TYR A 482 22.29 -9.04 -11.72
C TYR A 482 22.38 -10.41 -12.37
N ALA A 483 21.52 -11.35 -12.00
CA ALA A 483 21.51 -12.72 -12.53
C ALA A 483 20.76 -12.83 -13.86
N GLY A 484 19.68 -12.06 -14.08
CA GLY A 484 18.87 -12.12 -15.30
C GLY A 484 19.68 -11.96 -16.60
N PRO A 485 20.46 -10.88 -16.78
CA PRO A 485 21.29 -10.68 -17.98
C PRO A 485 22.40 -11.73 -18.15
N TRP A 486 22.78 -12.41 -17.06
CA TRP A 486 23.72 -13.53 -17.11
C TRP A 486 23.01 -14.80 -17.57
N LEU A 487 21.84 -15.12 -17.00
CA LEU A 487 21.00 -16.25 -17.38
C LEU A 487 20.55 -16.17 -18.84
N GLU A 488 20.09 -15.00 -19.29
CA GLU A 488 19.68 -14.74 -20.68
C GLU A 488 20.80 -15.04 -21.68
N ARG A 489 22.07 -14.79 -21.31
CA ARG A 489 23.23 -15.06 -22.16
C ARG A 489 23.76 -16.48 -22.05
N LYS A 490 23.73 -17.08 -20.86
CA LYS A 490 24.38 -18.36 -20.57
C LYS A 490 23.47 -19.56 -20.82
N VAL A 491 22.19 -19.43 -20.52
CA VAL A 491 21.19 -20.50 -20.64
C VAL A 491 19.92 -19.99 -21.35
N PRO A 492 20.03 -19.40 -22.56
CA PRO A 492 18.89 -18.79 -23.27
C PRO A 492 17.74 -19.77 -23.51
N ASN A 493 18.03 -21.07 -23.66
CA ASN A 493 17.01 -22.10 -23.89
C ASN A 493 16.14 -22.38 -22.65
N LEU A 494 16.70 -22.18 -21.45
CA LEU A 494 16.00 -22.39 -20.17
C LEU A 494 15.38 -21.09 -19.66
N PHE A 495 16.04 -19.96 -19.88
CA PHE A 495 15.59 -18.65 -19.43
C PHE A 495 14.83 -17.92 -20.56
N ARG A 496 13.72 -18.52 -20.99
CA ARG A 496 12.83 -17.97 -22.03
C ARG A 496 11.44 -17.68 -21.46
N PRO A 497 10.71 -16.69 -22.03
CA PRO A 497 9.40 -16.26 -21.51
C PRO A 497 8.39 -17.40 -21.34
N GLU A 498 8.35 -18.35 -22.27
CA GLU A 498 7.37 -19.44 -22.27
C GLU A 498 7.54 -20.36 -21.06
N LEU A 499 8.79 -20.66 -20.68
CA LEU A 499 9.08 -21.49 -19.50
C LEU A 499 8.77 -20.75 -18.20
N LEU A 500 9.03 -19.43 -18.15
CA LEU A 500 8.65 -18.64 -16.97
C LEU A 500 7.14 -18.49 -16.83
N VAL A 501 6.38 -18.38 -17.93
CA VAL A 501 4.91 -18.42 -17.87
C VAL A 501 4.44 -19.76 -17.34
N ALA A 502 4.96 -20.88 -17.84
CA ALA A 502 4.62 -22.21 -17.34
C ALA A 502 4.95 -22.35 -15.84
N ALA A 503 6.14 -21.92 -15.42
CA ALA A 503 6.55 -21.95 -14.03
C ALA A 503 5.66 -21.06 -13.14
N LEU A 504 5.30 -19.86 -13.61
CA LEU A 504 4.40 -18.95 -12.90
C LEU A 504 3.00 -19.56 -12.72
N VAL A 505 2.47 -20.23 -13.75
CA VAL A 505 1.20 -20.95 -13.68
C VAL A 505 1.27 -22.08 -12.66
N LEU A 506 2.34 -22.89 -12.68
CA LEU A 506 2.55 -23.97 -11.70
C LEU A 506 2.59 -23.43 -10.28
N VAL A 507 3.38 -22.38 -10.02
CA VAL A 507 3.48 -21.76 -8.69
C VAL A 507 2.13 -21.15 -8.26
N THR A 508 1.38 -20.56 -9.18
CA THR A 508 0.05 -20.00 -8.91
C THR A 508 -0.94 -21.09 -8.49
N ILE A 509 -0.91 -22.23 -9.19
CA ILE A 509 -1.73 -23.40 -8.88
C ILE A 509 -1.26 -24.09 -7.60
N ASP A 510 0.00 -23.95 -7.19
CA ASP A 510 0.47 -24.50 -5.92
C ASP A 510 0.16 -23.60 -4.72
N THR A 511 -0.25 -22.34 -4.94
CA THR A 511 -0.54 -21.39 -3.85
C THR A 511 -2.00 -21.52 -3.40
N PRO A 512 -2.31 -22.12 -2.22
CA PRO A 512 -3.69 -22.42 -1.82
C PRO A 512 -4.56 -21.17 -1.71
N GLN A 513 -3.97 -20.05 -1.28
CA GLN A 513 -4.66 -18.77 -1.18
C GLN A 513 -5.22 -18.31 -2.54
N LYS A 514 -4.43 -18.41 -3.63
CA LYS A 514 -4.84 -17.96 -4.96
C LYS A 514 -5.93 -18.86 -5.53
N ILE A 515 -5.80 -20.18 -5.36
CA ILE A 515 -6.82 -21.15 -5.78
C ILE A 515 -8.16 -20.92 -5.05
N ARG A 516 -8.10 -20.65 -3.74
CA ARG A 516 -9.30 -20.48 -2.92
C ARG A 516 -9.90 -19.07 -3.03
N SER A 517 -9.18 -18.09 -3.55
CA SER A 517 -9.66 -16.70 -3.65
C SER A 517 -11.03 -16.57 -4.35
N PRO A 518 -11.31 -17.20 -5.51
CA PRO A 518 -12.65 -17.23 -6.10
C PRO A 518 -13.75 -17.75 -5.17
N VAL A 519 -13.44 -18.80 -4.39
CA VAL A 519 -14.37 -19.43 -3.46
C VAL A 519 -14.67 -18.50 -2.30
N VAL A 520 -13.62 -17.93 -1.68
CA VAL A 520 -13.75 -17.01 -0.54
C VAL A 520 -14.52 -15.75 -0.94
N VAL A 521 -14.31 -15.20 -2.14
CA VAL A 521 -15.11 -14.07 -2.63
C VAL A 521 -16.59 -14.44 -2.78
N GLY A 522 -16.88 -15.64 -3.29
CA GLY A 522 -18.26 -16.13 -3.40
C GLY A 522 -18.91 -16.43 -2.03
N GLU A 523 -18.13 -16.87 -1.05
CA GLU A 523 -18.55 -17.06 0.35
C GLU A 523 -18.83 -15.72 1.03
N ALA A 524 -17.96 -14.72 0.87
CA ALA A 524 -18.16 -13.38 1.41
C ALA A 524 -19.48 -12.75 0.89
N LEU A 525 -19.78 -12.91 -0.40
CA LEU A 525 -21.06 -12.45 -0.95
C LEU A 525 -22.27 -13.15 -0.31
N ALA A 526 -22.14 -14.46 -0.08
CA ALA A 526 -23.19 -15.25 0.55
C ALA A 526 -23.38 -14.89 2.01
N GLU A 527 -22.30 -14.63 2.75
CA GLU A 527 -22.36 -14.17 4.13
C GLU A 527 -23.08 -12.82 4.24
N ILE A 528 -22.77 -11.86 3.35
CA ILE A 528 -23.46 -10.56 3.32
C ILE A 528 -24.96 -10.78 3.07
N ALA A 529 -25.32 -11.60 2.08
CA ALA A 529 -26.73 -11.88 1.77
C ALA A 529 -27.45 -12.55 2.95
N GLN A 530 -26.85 -13.58 3.54
CA GLN A 530 -27.40 -14.31 4.68
C GLN A 530 -27.62 -13.39 5.89
N ARG A 531 -26.65 -12.54 6.21
CA ARG A 531 -26.77 -11.60 7.33
C ARG A 531 -27.80 -10.52 7.05
N ALA A 532 -27.79 -9.92 5.85
CA ALA A 532 -28.80 -8.94 5.47
C ALA A 532 -30.21 -9.53 5.61
N SER A 533 -30.46 -10.74 5.10
CA SER A 533 -31.76 -11.39 5.26
C SER A 533 -32.09 -11.75 6.71
N GLY A 534 -31.10 -12.21 7.48
CA GLY A 534 -31.28 -12.52 8.90
C GLY A 534 -31.73 -11.29 9.70
N TYR A 535 -31.15 -10.12 9.41
CA TYR A 535 -31.57 -8.86 10.02
C TYR A 535 -32.95 -8.39 9.58
N LEU A 536 -33.39 -8.78 8.38
CA LEU A 536 -34.72 -8.46 7.85
C LEU A 536 -35.79 -9.48 8.27
N GLY A 537 -35.43 -10.52 9.01
CA GLY A 537 -36.35 -11.60 9.40
C GLY A 537 -36.79 -12.50 8.24
N ASN A 538 -36.10 -12.42 7.09
CA ASN A 538 -36.41 -13.24 5.93
C ASN A 538 -35.64 -14.56 6.01
N ALA A 539 -36.34 -15.69 5.90
CA ALA A 539 -35.68 -16.97 5.65
C ALA A 539 -35.16 -16.97 4.21
N THR A 540 -33.85 -16.84 4.03
CA THR A 540 -33.23 -17.05 2.72
C THR A 540 -32.62 -18.44 2.66
N ASP A 541 -33.09 -19.21 1.69
CA ASP A 541 -32.28 -20.29 1.17
C ASP A 541 -31.18 -19.65 0.31
N VAL A 542 -29.97 -19.52 0.86
CA VAL A 542 -28.81 -19.08 0.09
C VAL A 542 -28.32 -20.20 -0.84
N GLY A 543 -29.10 -21.27 -1.06
CA GLY A 543 -28.81 -22.44 -1.86
C GLY A 543 -28.19 -22.13 -3.23
N GLY A 544 -26.96 -22.61 -3.43
CA GLY A 544 -26.26 -22.50 -4.71
C GLY A 544 -24.76 -22.78 -4.58
N ALA A 545 -24.19 -23.41 -5.61
CA ALA A 545 -22.74 -23.63 -5.70
C ALA A 545 -21.99 -22.29 -5.77
N THR A 546 -20.88 -22.17 -5.03
CA THR A 546 -20.07 -20.94 -4.89
C THR A 546 -19.69 -20.30 -6.24
N TRP A 547 -19.44 -21.12 -7.26
CA TRP A 547 -19.13 -20.65 -8.61
C TRP A 547 -20.26 -19.83 -9.26
N ARG A 548 -21.52 -20.24 -9.09
CA ARG A 548 -22.67 -19.50 -9.62
C ARG A 548 -22.77 -18.11 -9.00
N ARG A 549 -22.43 -17.98 -7.71
CA ARG A 549 -22.42 -16.71 -6.98
C ARG A 549 -21.32 -15.78 -7.50
N LEU A 550 -20.12 -16.31 -7.74
CA LEU A 550 -19.03 -15.52 -8.33
C LEU A 550 -19.37 -15.03 -9.74
N VAL A 551 -19.95 -15.90 -10.58
CA VAL A 551 -20.43 -15.49 -11.90
C VAL A 551 -21.48 -14.39 -11.77
N ALA A 552 -22.46 -14.54 -10.86
CA ALA A 552 -23.47 -13.51 -10.61
C ALA A 552 -22.87 -12.16 -10.16
N LEU A 553 -21.74 -12.18 -9.44
CA LEU A 553 -21.00 -10.98 -9.05
C LEU A 553 -20.40 -10.25 -10.26
N LEU A 554 -19.86 -11.01 -11.23
CA LEU A 554 -19.11 -10.47 -12.37
C LEU A 554 -19.98 -10.17 -13.60
N VAL A 555 -21.16 -10.80 -13.73
CA VAL A 555 -22.08 -10.56 -14.85
C VAL A 555 -22.65 -9.14 -14.77
N PRO A 556 -22.41 -8.28 -15.78
CA PRO A 556 -22.98 -6.93 -15.83
C PRO A 556 -24.51 -6.97 -15.71
N ALA A 557 -25.09 -6.05 -14.95
CA ALA A 557 -26.54 -5.88 -14.79
C ALA A 557 -27.32 -7.08 -14.18
N GLY A 558 -26.67 -7.99 -13.46
CA GLY A 558 -27.36 -9.06 -12.74
C GLY A 558 -28.32 -8.54 -11.65
N SER A 559 -29.59 -8.95 -11.70
CA SER A 559 -30.64 -8.54 -10.73
C SER A 559 -30.33 -8.92 -9.28
N THR A 560 -29.57 -10.01 -9.06
CA THR A 560 -29.16 -10.48 -7.73
C THR A 560 -28.40 -9.42 -6.94
N ARG A 561 -27.54 -8.62 -7.60
CA ARG A 561 -26.77 -7.57 -6.92
C ARG A 561 -27.62 -6.37 -6.54
N GLY A 562 -28.56 -5.99 -7.40
CA GLY A 562 -29.54 -4.94 -7.07
C GLY A 562 -30.43 -5.35 -5.89
N ALA A 563 -30.88 -6.62 -5.85
CA ALA A 563 -31.63 -7.16 -4.73
C ALA A 563 -30.81 -7.14 -3.42
N LEU A 564 -29.56 -7.60 -3.47
CA LEU A 564 -28.65 -7.54 -2.32
C LEU A 564 -28.45 -6.10 -1.83
N ALA A 565 -28.24 -5.15 -2.74
CA ALA A 565 -28.06 -3.74 -2.38
C ALA A 565 -29.31 -3.18 -1.70
N ALA A 566 -30.50 -3.52 -2.20
CA ALA A 566 -31.77 -3.13 -1.59
C ALA A 566 -31.96 -3.76 -0.21
N ASP A 567 -31.54 -5.01 0.00
CA ASP A 567 -31.58 -5.66 1.30
C ASP A 567 -30.60 -5.00 2.28
N VAL A 568 -29.36 -4.78 1.86
CA VAL A 568 -28.33 -4.10 2.66
C VAL A 568 -28.77 -2.67 3.02
N ALA A 569 -29.39 -1.93 2.11
CA ALA A 569 -29.88 -0.57 2.40
C ALA A 569 -30.94 -0.54 3.52
N ARG A 570 -31.64 -1.66 3.77
CA ARG A 570 -32.66 -1.79 4.82
C ARG A 570 -32.10 -2.26 6.16
N VAL A 571 -30.83 -2.68 6.24
CA VAL A 571 -30.25 -3.09 7.52
C VAL A 571 -30.06 -1.86 8.43
N PRO A 572 -30.19 -2.01 9.76
CA PRO A 572 -30.15 -0.89 10.70
C PRO A 572 -28.96 0.05 10.56
N ARG A 573 -27.78 -0.44 10.21
CA ARG A 573 -26.59 0.42 10.03
C ARG A 573 -26.64 1.27 8.77
N ALA A 574 -27.10 0.69 7.67
CA ALA A 574 -27.30 1.46 6.45
C ALA A 574 -28.37 2.54 6.67
N GLN A 575 -29.43 2.20 7.41
CA GLN A 575 -30.44 3.16 7.86
C GLN A 575 -29.81 4.23 8.75
N SER A 576 -28.95 3.87 9.70
CA SER A 576 -28.25 4.82 10.59
C SER A 576 -27.42 5.84 9.80
N VAL A 577 -26.67 5.38 8.80
CA VAL A 577 -25.90 6.23 7.88
C VAL A 577 -26.85 7.18 7.14
N LYS A 578 -27.92 6.65 6.55
CA LYS A 578 -28.93 7.46 5.85
C LYS A 578 -29.58 8.50 6.76
N THR A 579 -30.03 8.10 7.95
CA THR A 579 -30.66 8.96 8.95
C THR A 579 -29.76 10.12 9.36
N LEU A 580 -28.47 9.86 9.58
CA LEU A 580 -27.51 10.91 9.92
C LEU A 580 -27.25 11.88 8.76
N LEU A 581 -27.16 11.36 7.53
CA LEU A 581 -27.03 12.19 6.33
C LEU A 581 -28.29 13.03 6.11
N ASP A 582 -29.48 12.43 6.20
CA ASP A 582 -30.78 13.11 6.07
C ASP A 582 -30.96 14.19 7.17
N ALA A 583 -30.36 14.00 8.35
CA ALA A 583 -30.37 14.99 9.44
C ALA A 583 -29.42 16.19 9.17
N GLY A 584 -28.60 16.15 8.13
CA GLY A 584 -27.70 17.24 7.75
C GLY A 584 -26.27 17.13 8.32
N LEU A 585 -25.82 15.91 8.66
CA LEU A 585 -24.47 15.70 9.21
C LEU A 585 -23.37 16.10 8.21
N ALA A 586 -23.57 15.85 6.91
CA ALA A 586 -22.54 16.11 5.90
C ALA A 586 -22.31 17.62 5.66
N GLU A 587 -23.35 18.42 5.85
CA GLU A 587 -23.37 19.87 5.64
C GLU A 587 -23.00 20.65 6.90
N THR A 588 -22.93 20.00 8.06
CA THR A 588 -22.68 20.65 9.35
C THR A 588 -21.21 20.49 9.76
N PRO A 589 -20.34 21.50 9.54
CA PRO A 589 -18.94 21.42 9.96
C PRO A 589 -18.83 21.37 11.48
N ARG A 590 -17.77 20.75 11.98
CA ARG A 590 -17.49 20.61 13.44
C ARG A 590 -18.64 19.93 14.19
N SER A 591 -19.30 18.98 13.55
CA SER A 591 -20.29 18.10 14.16
C SER A 591 -19.67 16.82 14.70
N ALA A 592 -20.30 16.23 15.70
CA ALA A 592 -20.05 14.86 16.12
C ALA A 592 -21.35 14.06 16.25
N VAL A 593 -21.20 12.75 16.38
CA VAL A 593 -22.31 11.81 16.56
C VAL A 593 -22.25 11.21 17.96
N PHE A 594 -23.38 11.20 18.67
CA PHE A 594 -23.57 10.41 19.88
C PHE A 594 -24.56 9.29 19.58
N VAL A 595 -24.19 8.06 19.91
CA VAL A 595 -25.09 6.91 19.84
C VAL A 595 -25.38 6.46 21.26
N PRO A 596 -26.60 6.67 21.78
CA PRO A 596 -26.95 6.31 23.14
C PRO A 596 -26.89 4.79 23.35
N PRO A 597 -26.63 4.32 24.58
CA PRO A 597 -26.49 2.89 24.86
C PRO A 597 -27.79 2.09 24.62
N GLU A 598 -28.94 2.76 24.67
CA GLU A 598 -30.26 2.19 24.39
C GLU A 598 -30.43 1.79 22.91
N ASN A 599 -29.63 2.36 22.00
CA ASN A 599 -29.61 1.97 20.59
C ASN A 599 -28.86 0.64 20.39
N LYS A 600 -29.44 -0.43 20.97
CA LYS A 600 -28.90 -1.79 20.92
C LYS A 600 -28.69 -2.25 19.48
N LEU A 601 -29.56 -1.83 18.55
CA LEU A 601 -29.45 -2.18 17.14
C LEU A 601 -28.19 -1.60 16.45
N PHE A 602 -27.63 -0.51 16.96
CA PHE A 602 -26.34 -0.04 16.46
C PHE A 602 -25.18 -0.87 17.04
N TRP A 603 -25.20 -1.09 18.36
CA TRP A 603 -24.11 -1.67 19.13
C TRP A 603 -23.97 -3.20 19.01
N SER A 604 -25.07 -3.95 18.97
CA SER A 604 -25.07 -5.42 19.07
C SER A 604 -24.89 -6.16 17.73
N TYR A 605 -24.72 -5.43 16.62
CA TYR A 605 -24.76 -6.02 15.28
C TYR A 605 -23.42 -6.59 14.81
N LEU A 606 -22.34 -6.31 15.53
CA LEU A 606 -21.01 -6.72 15.11
C LEU A 606 -20.59 -8.03 15.70
N GLN A 607 -19.88 -8.79 14.87
CA GLN A 607 -19.11 -9.93 15.36
C GLN A 607 -17.95 -9.47 16.26
N ASP A 608 -17.35 -8.32 15.93
CA ASP A 608 -16.31 -7.67 16.72
C ASP A 608 -16.81 -6.34 17.28
N CYS A 609 -17.12 -6.32 18.57
CA CYS A 609 -17.56 -5.14 19.31
C CYS A 609 -16.68 -3.89 19.12
N ARG A 610 -15.38 -4.05 18.84
CA ARG A 610 -14.44 -2.93 18.62
C ARG A 610 -14.74 -2.16 17.34
N THR A 611 -15.29 -2.84 16.34
CA THR A 611 -15.62 -2.22 15.04
C THR A 611 -16.79 -1.24 15.14
N ALA A 612 -17.58 -1.26 16.23
CA ALA A 612 -18.76 -0.42 16.41
C ALA A 612 -18.36 1.04 16.52
N SER A 613 -17.38 1.28 17.39
CA SER A 613 -16.80 2.58 17.69
C SER A 613 -16.15 3.24 16.48
N LEU A 614 -15.71 2.43 15.50
CA LEU A 614 -15.03 2.91 14.29
C LEU A 614 -15.97 3.10 13.10
N PHE A 615 -17.21 2.59 13.15
CA PHE A 615 -18.11 2.60 12.00
C PHE A 615 -18.46 4.02 11.53
N ILE A 616 -18.91 4.89 12.44
CA ILE A 616 -19.29 6.27 12.09
C ILE A 616 -18.06 7.09 11.62
N PRO A 617 -16.92 7.09 12.35
CA PRO A 617 -15.71 7.77 11.89
C PRO A 617 -15.19 7.23 10.55
N ALA A 618 -15.26 5.93 10.30
CA ALA A 618 -14.78 5.33 9.06
C ALA A 618 -15.69 5.64 7.86
N VAL A 619 -17.01 5.50 8.03
CA VAL A 619 -17.97 5.60 6.92
C VAL A 619 -18.35 7.05 6.62
N LEU A 620 -18.61 7.84 7.67
CA LEU A 620 -19.10 9.22 7.52
C LEU A 620 -17.99 10.25 7.71
N GLY A 621 -16.88 9.89 8.37
CA GLY A 621 -15.83 10.84 8.72
C GLY A 621 -16.25 11.88 9.74
N ALA A 622 -17.26 11.55 10.56
CA ALA A 622 -17.67 12.33 11.70
C ALA A 622 -17.07 11.72 12.98
N PRO A 623 -16.45 12.51 13.86
CA PRO A 623 -16.06 12.02 15.17
C PRO A 623 -17.32 11.67 15.98
N MET A 624 -17.15 10.77 16.93
CA MET A 624 -18.16 10.41 17.92
C MET A 624 -17.89 11.13 19.25
N ILE A 625 -18.92 11.25 20.08
CA ILE A 625 -18.82 11.62 21.49
C ILE A 625 -19.16 10.36 22.28
N ARG A 626 -18.32 9.99 23.25
CA ARG A 626 -18.51 8.77 24.04
C ARG A 626 -18.77 7.54 23.15
N GLY A 627 -18.00 7.41 22.08
CA GLY A 627 -18.27 6.48 21.00
C GLY A 627 -17.78 5.06 21.23
N LEU A 628 -17.27 4.71 22.42
CA LEU A 628 -16.98 3.31 22.73
C LEU A 628 -18.27 2.53 23.06
N SER A 629 -18.29 1.27 22.64
CA SER A 629 -19.43 0.38 22.86
C SER A 629 -19.78 0.26 24.35
N PRO A 630 -21.08 0.35 24.72
CA PRO A 630 -21.55 0.19 26.09
C PRO A 630 -21.49 -1.26 26.60
N GLN A 631 -21.15 -2.22 25.73
CA GLN A 631 -21.08 -3.65 26.09
C GLN A 631 -19.72 -4.00 26.74
N GLU A 632 -19.69 -4.02 28.07
CA GLU A 632 -18.70 -4.69 28.94
C GLU A 632 -19.11 -6.17 29.15
N PRO A 633 -18.31 -7.14 29.63
CA PRO A 633 -16.86 -7.24 29.89
C PRO A 633 -16.10 -8.18 28.91
N ALA A 634 -16.79 -8.76 27.91
CA ALA A 634 -16.19 -9.68 26.93
C ALA A 634 -15.43 -8.96 25.81
N CYS A 635 -15.75 -7.68 25.56
CA CYS A 635 -15.04 -6.83 24.62
C CYS A 635 -13.75 -6.28 25.26
N ARG A 636 -12.72 -7.11 25.39
CA ARG A 636 -11.43 -6.61 25.88
C ARG A 636 -10.85 -5.66 24.84
N ASN A 637 -10.70 -4.39 25.23
CA ASN A 637 -9.90 -3.42 24.50
C ASN A 637 -8.47 -3.96 24.41
N GLU A 638 -8.14 -4.57 23.28
CA GLU A 638 -6.78 -5.01 23.04
C GLU A 638 -5.84 -3.80 23.07
N PRO A 639 -4.57 -4.00 23.46
CA PRO A 639 -3.56 -2.94 23.39
C PRO A 639 -3.38 -2.36 21.98
N ASN A 640 -3.71 -3.15 20.97
CA ASN A 640 -3.60 -2.79 19.57
C ASN A 640 -4.71 -1.79 19.17
N TYR A 641 -4.47 -1.02 18.10
CA TYR A 641 -5.41 -0.01 17.57
C TYR A 641 -5.67 1.20 18.49
N GLY A 642 -4.93 1.38 19.59
CA GLY A 642 -4.98 2.62 20.36
C GLY A 642 -6.19 2.78 21.28
N PHE A 643 -6.97 1.72 21.54
CA PHE A 643 -8.08 1.75 22.49
C PHE A 643 -7.64 2.07 23.93
N LEU A 644 -6.38 1.82 24.30
CA LEU A 644 -5.82 2.16 25.62
C LEU A 644 -5.78 3.67 25.90
N ALA A 645 -5.89 4.52 24.87
CA ALA A 645 -5.92 5.97 25.04
C ALA A 645 -7.29 6.50 25.52
N TYR A 646 -8.31 5.64 25.60
CA TYR A 646 -9.68 6.02 25.92
C TYR A 646 -10.05 5.56 27.33
N GLY A 647 -10.63 6.47 28.11
CA GLY A 647 -11.06 6.24 29.48
C GLY A 647 -12.47 5.67 29.57
N ALA A 648 -12.93 5.44 30.80
CA ALA A 648 -14.31 5.02 31.08
C ALA A 648 -15.33 6.07 30.62
N ASP A 649 -14.94 7.35 30.59
CA ASP A 649 -15.77 8.45 30.10
C ASP A 649 -16.00 8.40 28.58
N SER A 650 -15.14 7.73 27.82
CA SER A 650 -15.32 7.51 26.38
C SER A 650 -16.34 6.41 26.05
N VAL A 651 -16.83 5.67 27.06
CA VAL A 651 -17.89 4.66 26.90
C VAL A 651 -19.25 5.34 26.76
N SER A 652 -20.05 4.87 25.79
CA SER A 652 -21.42 5.36 25.61
C SER A 652 -22.24 5.06 26.86
N GLN A 653 -22.78 6.12 27.47
CA GLN A 653 -23.59 6.07 28.69
C GLN A 653 -24.77 7.03 28.56
N PRO A 654 -25.87 6.83 29.31
CA PRO A 654 -26.97 7.79 29.31
C PRO A 654 -26.43 9.19 29.62
N SER A 655 -26.69 10.14 28.73
CA SER A 655 -26.13 11.49 28.78
C SER A 655 -27.19 12.52 28.40
N THR A 656 -27.22 13.62 29.12
CA THR A 656 -28.06 14.79 28.84
C THR A 656 -27.46 15.65 27.71
N ASP A 657 -28.27 16.52 27.11
CA ASP A 657 -27.81 17.44 26.06
C ASP A 657 -26.70 18.37 26.56
N GLU A 658 -26.77 18.81 27.82
CA GLU A 658 -25.77 19.66 28.44
C GLU A 658 -24.43 18.93 28.61
N GLU A 659 -24.44 17.67 29.05
CA GLU A 659 -23.25 16.84 29.16
C GLU A 659 -22.62 16.56 27.79
N LEU A 660 -23.44 16.25 26.78
CA LEU A 660 -22.99 16.03 25.41
C LEU A 660 -22.35 17.29 24.84
N CYS A 661 -22.96 18.46 25.04
CA CYS A 661 -22.41 19.73 24.60
C CYS A 661 -21.13 20.11 25.35
N THR A 662 -21.08 19.88 26.66
CA THR A 662 -19.87 20.10 27.47
C THR A 662 -18.71 19.23 26.98
N HIS A 663 -18.99 17.98 26.60
CA HIS A 663 -17.97 17.08 26.08
C HIS A 663 -17.54 17.46 24.65
N ALA A 664 -18.49 17.82 23.79
CA ALA A 664 -18.23 18.24 22.41
C ALA A 664 -17.38 19.53 22.34
N THR A 665 -17.66 20.51 23.19
CA THR A 665 -16.93 21.79 23.19
C THR A 665 -15.46 21.65 23.58
N ARG A 666 -15.10 20.65 24.40
CA ARG A 666 -13.68 20.33 24.72
C ARG A 666 -12.85 20.04 23.47
N TRP A 667 -13.49 19.51 22.43
CA TRP A 667 -12.87 19.18 21.15
C TRP A 667 -13.11 20.25 20.07
N GLY A 668 -13.70 21.39 20.42
CA GLY A 668 -14.04 22.46 19.47
C GLY A 668 -15.21 22.13 18.55
N LEU A 669 -16.01 21.11 18.89
CA LEU A 669 -17.21 20.70 18.16
C LEU A 669 -18.41 21.56 18.59
N ARG A 670 -19.31 21.87 17.66
CA ARG A 670 -20.43 22.80 17.85
C ARG A 670 -21.80 22.17 17.74
N THR A 671 -21.89 20.99 17.16
CA THR A 671 -23.17 20.29 16.95
C THR A 671 -23.01 18.83 17.30
N VAL A 672 -23.98 18.27 18.01
CA VAL A 672 -24.05 16.84 18.29
C VAL A 672 -25.31 16.27 17.63
N PHE A 673 -25.14 15.24 16.82
CA PHE A 673 -26.23 14.44 16.28
C PHE A 673 -26.43 13.23 17.18
N VAL A 674 -27.60 13.12 17.80
CA VAL A 674 -27.96 11.97 18.64
C VAL A 674 -28.75 10.98 17.81
N LEU A 675 -28.17 9.80 17.56
CA LEU A 675 -28.79 8.71 16.81
C LEU A 675 -29.58 7.80 17.77
N ALA A 676 -30.78 8.23 18.16
CA ALA A 676 -31.61 7.53 19.14
C ALA A 676 -31.98 6.11 18.69
N THR A 677 -32.33 5.95 17.41
CA THR A 677 -32.59 4.66 16.77
C THR A 677 -31.96 4.67 15.37
N PRO A 678 -31.85 3.51 14.68
CA PRO A 678 -31.38 3.47 13.29
C PRO A 678 -32.08 4.43 12.32
N THR A 679 -33.33 4.81 12.61
CA THR A 679 -34.18 5.65 11.75
C THR A 679 -34.51 7.01 12.35
N GLU A 680 -33.98 7.32 13.54
CA GLU A 680 -34.27 8.56 14.26
C GLU A 680 -32.99 9.22 14.74
N ALA A 681 -32.75 10.44 14.27
CA ALA A 681 -31.69 11.29 14.78
C ALA A 681 -32.23 12.69 15.10
N ARG A 682 -31.68 13.31 16.14
CA ARG A 682 -31.92 14.71 16.48
C ARG A 682 -30.62 15.48 16.55
N ARG A 683 -30.71 16.80 16.31
CA ARG A 683 -29.57 17.71 16.30
C ARG A 683 -29.59 18.58 17.56
N ILE A 684 -28.45 18.67 18.25
CA ILE A 684 -28.21 19.55 19.39
C ILE A 684 -27.23 20.63 18.97
N ASP A 685 -27.58 21.90 19.17
CA ASP A 685 -26.65 23.02 18.98
C ASP A 685 -25.94 23.35 20.30
N CYS A 686 -24.61 23.24 20.28
CA CYS A 686 -23.76 23.47 21.44
C CYS A 686 -23.07 24.84 21.40
N SER A 687 -23.41 25.72 20.44
CA SER A 687 -22.78 27.03 20.32
C SER A 687 -23.06 27.96 21.50
N ALA A 688 -24.20 27.79 22.18
CA ALA A 688 -24.56 28.61 23.34
C ALA A 688 -23.59 28.43 24.53
N ASN A 689 -22.91 27.28 24.61
CA ASN A 689 -22.01 26.93 25.71
C ASN A 689 -20.53 27.05 25.33
N ALA A 690 -20.21 27.51 24.12
CA ALA A 690 -18.84 27.56 23.63
C ALA A 690 -18.10 28.79 24.18
N ALA A 691 -17.23 28.59 25.18
CA ALA A 691 -16.18 29.55 25.49
C ALA A 691 -15.28 29.76 24.24
N PRO A 692 -14.73 30.96 24.00
CA PRO A 692 -13.87 31.21 22.86
C PRO A 692 -12.66 30.25 22.88
N PHE A 693 -12.59 29.38 21.86
CA PHE A 693 -11.54 28.38 21.72
C PHE A 693 -10.22 29.07 21.34
N HIS A 694 -9.26 29.12 22.27
CA HIS A 694 -7.89 29.53 21.97
C HIS A 694 -7.17 28.36 21.27
N LYS A 695 -6.81 28.58 20.00
CA LYS A 695 -6.09 27.61 19.15
C LYS A 695 -4.68 27.34 19.63
#